data_AF-A0AAD8YX40-F1
#
_entry.id   AF-A0AAD8YX40-F1
#
_cell.length_a   1.000
_cell.length_b   1.000
_cell.length_c   1.000
_cell.angle_alpha   90.00
_cell.angle_beta   90.00
_cell.angle_gamma   90.00
#
_symmetry.space_group_name_H-M   'P 1'
#
loop_
_entity.id
_entity.type
_entity.pdbx_description
1 polymer ?
#
loop_
_entity_poly.entity_id
_entity_poly.type
_entity_poly.pdbx_seq_one_letter_code
_entity_poly.pdbx_strand_id
1 'polypeptide(L)'
;AVMKLQIPNPGLEERIPSHAELEELEEVQARGRPQWDNKAQYMLTCVGFCVGLGNVWRFPYLCQSHGGGAFMIPFLLLLVLEGVPLLHLEFAIGQRLRKASVGVWRSINPYLVGVGISSTLVSYMVGMYYNTIIAWVMWYFFNSFQDPLPWSQCPVNENRTGLVSECARSSPVDYFWYRKTLNTSTKIEDSGGLQWWMVICLIAAWMVLWVCCIRGIETTGKASPSILSPYGTKKKNAIYITSTLMRSFFSFQAVYITSTLPYVVLTIFLIRGLTLKGSMNGIKFLFTPDLNELLNPATWLDAGAQVFYSFSLAFGGLISFSSYNSVHNNCEQDAVTISIINGFTSIYAAIVIYSIIGFRATERFDDCLSGNIVALLNAFHLPEGNITESNYNEVLQSLNSTSPEIIQALSLKTCDMQALLSQGVEGTGLAFIVFTEAITKMPISPLWAMLFFIMLFCLGLSTMFGSVEGVVMPLQDLNVFPKTWPKEALTGIVCLASFAIALIFTQRSGEYWLALFDSFAGSIPLLIIAFCEMIAVCYIYGIDSVFGTFPKIYKRCFSDPGQTRPLLNFRVFSCTDLKLDMAQRRIQEDERYETEDRPKWDNKVQYLLTCVGFAVGLGNVWRFPYLCQIYGGGAFLIPYLIALVFEGLPLLYLELAIGQSLRQGSIGVWNSISPYLGGVGVASMAVSFLVGLFYNTILAWVLWYFFNSFQDPLPWSQCPLNENLTDYVEECVRGTAANYYWYRVTLNITPDISSSGSLQWWLVLSLALAWSIVYICFIRGIETVGKAVYVTATFPYLVLTIFLVRALTLPGAIDGLEYLFTPDWGVLLNPQVWLDAATQIFFSLSLAFGGLIAFASYNPRKNNCERDALLVGCINSATSLYASIPIFAILGFKATTNFNNCITSNVLKLTNEFDIAEKNITADNYDMWLKTLNTSHPDRINSLELRECNLKRFMDQSVSGTGLAFIVFTEAVIEMPASQVWAVLFFIMLFSLGLSSMFGNLEGVLTPLFDLHMVPSWVPKELFTGIICMVSFLVALIFTMGSGNYWLEIFNSYVGSVPLLIIAFFEITSVVVFYGMKRFSEDIEFMTGHRPGLFWHLCWMGVSPLMLLVVLVAYVVVQVQVQPQYPTWNPSYTLFPEAEVKPYPDWVFAICVMLSAVPVVPIPLVALYHLIRRLTHPEQHTRDEPHVSNPYDNKAFSSEPQL
;
A
#
# COMPACT_ATOMS: atom_id res chain seq x y z
N ALA A 1 7.57 46.60 -19.62
CA ALA A 1 6.31 47.37 -19.65
C ALA A 1 5.19 46.42 -20.07
N VAL A 2 4.47 45.84 -19.12
CA VAL A 2 3.27 45.04 -19.39
C VAL A 2 2.10 46.02 -19.37
N MET A 3 1.32 46.09 -20.45
CA MET A 3 0.13 46.95 -20.51
C MET A 3 -0.81 46.58 -19.36
N LYS A 4 -1.03 47.53 -18.43
CA LYS A 4 -2.03 47.42 -17.36
C LYS A 4 -3.44 47.53 -17.95
N LEU A 5 -3.93 46.43 -18.53
CA LEU A 5 -5.31 46.27 -18.98
C LEU A 5 -6.20 45.87 -17.79
N GLN A 6 -6.09 46.54 -16.64
CA GLN A 6 -6.91 46.26 -15.46
C GLN A 6 -8.17 47.14 -15.50
N ILE A 7 -9.34 46.51 -15.36
CA ILE A 7 -10.62 47.24 -15.33
C ILE A 7 -10.80 47.84 -13.92
N PRO A 8 -11.08 49.15 -13.78
CA PRO A 8 -11.29 49.75 -12.47
C PRO A 8 -12.54 49.16 -11.80
N ASN A 9 -12.37 48.62 -10.58
CA ASN A 9 -13.42 47.96 -9.81
C ASN A 9 -13.64 48.66 -8.45
N PRO A 10 -14.48 49.71 -8.40
CA PRO A 10 -14.66 50.51 -7.18
C PRO A 10 -15.31 49.71 -6.05
N GLY A 11 -14.87 49.98 -4.81
CA GLY A 11 -15.40 49.35 -3.60
C GLY A 11 -15.05 47.86 -3.43
N LEU A 12 -14.02 47.36 -4.14
CA LEU A 12 -13.59 45.97 -4.00
C LEU A 12 -13.09 45.65 -2.58
N GLU A 13 -12.28 46.55 -2.00
CA GLU A 13 -11.71 46.39 -0.65
C GLU A 13 -12.77 46.31 0.46
N GLU A 14 -13.91 46.95 0.29
CA GLU A 14 -15.03 46.91 1.26
C GLU A 14 -15.87 45.61 1.14
N ARG A 15 -15.80 44.92 0.00
CA ARG A 15 -16.61 43.72 -0.27
C ARG A 15 -15.90 42.41 0.07
N ILE A 16 -14.58 42.40 0.08
CA ILE A 16 -13.75 41.23 0.37
C ILE A 16 -13.10 41.38 1.74
N PRO A 17 -12.92 40.30 2.50
CA PRO A 17 -12.19 40.37 3.76
C PRO A 17 -10.74 40.82 3.53
N SER A 18 -10.23 41.71 4.38
CA SER A 18 -8.81 42.03 4.45
C SER A 18 -8.00 40.86 5.02
N HIS A 19 -6.67 40.90 4.91
CA HIS A 19 -5.82 39.82 5.43
C HIS A 19 -5.88 39.66 6.95
N ALA A 20 -5.96 40.78 7.69
CA ALA A 20 -6.08 40.74 9.14
C ALA A 20 -7.46 40.20 9.58
N GLU A 21 -8.53 40.61 8.89
CA GLU A 21 -9.88 40.09 9.14
C GLU A 21 -9.99 38.59 8.81
N LEU A 22 -9.23 38.07 7.84
CA LEU A 22 -9.20 36.63 7.53
C LEU A 22 -8.67 35.78 8.69
N GLU A 23 -7.61 36.24 9.35
CA GLU A 23 -7.03 35.55 10.52
C GLU A 23 -8.02 35.55 11.69
N GLU A 24 -8.68 36.68 11.96
CA GLU A 24 -9.72 36.78 12.99
C GLU A 24 -10.96 35.94 12.64
N LEU A 25 -11.39 35.96 11.38
CA LEU A 25 -12.52 35.16 10.89
C LEU A 25 -12.23 33.66 11.00
N GLU A 26 -10.99 33.22 10.82
CA GLU A 26 -10.62 31.79 10.99
C GLU A 26 -10.81 31.32 12.44
N GLU A 27 -10.41 32.12 13.43
CA GLU A 27 -10.60 31.81 14.84
C GLU A 27 -12.09 31.84 15.25
N VAL A 28 -12.85 32.82 14.76
CA VAL A 28 -14.28 32.98 15.08
C VAL A 28 -15.16 31.94 14.34
N GLN A 29 -14.84 31.60 13.09
CA GLN A 29 -15.61 30.66 12.27
C GLN A 29 -15.37 29.19 12.63
N ALA A 30 -14.36 28.87 13.43
CA ALA A 30 -14.11 27.51 13.94
C ALA A 30 -15.31 26.89 14.69
N ARG A 31 -16.32 27.70 15.09
CA ARG A 31 -17.55 27.23 15.76
C ARG A 31 -18.80 27.18 14.89
N GLY A 32 -18.77 27.66 13.64
CA GLY A 32 -20.00 27.91 12.85
C GLY A 32 -20.05 27.30 11.43
N ARG A 33 -18.92 26.90 10.83
CA ARG A 33 -18.84 26.33 9.48
C ARG A 33 -18.20 24.94 9.52
N PRO A 34 -18.63 23.98 8.68
CA PRO A 34 -17.98 22.66 8.60
C PRO A 34 -16.51 22.81 8.16
N GLN A 35 -15.64 21.99 8.74
CA GLN A 35 -14.21 21.92 8.44
C GLN A 35 -13.82 20.49 8.02
N TRP A 36 -12.71 20.37 7.30
CA TRP A 36 -12.11 19.08 7.02
C TRP A 36 -11.49 18.49 8.29
N ASP A 37 -11.67 17.19 8.55
CA ASP A 37 -11.04 16.55 9.72
C ASP A 37 -9.52 16.43 9.54
N ASN A 38 -9.08 16.17 8.31
CA ASN A 38 -7.68 16.07 7.96
C ASN A 38 -7.44 16.43 6.49
N LYS A 39 -6.17 16.67 6.15
CA LYS A 39 -5.74 17.01 4.79
C LYS A 39 -6.04 15.90 3.77
N ALA A 40 -5.92 14.64 4.18
CA ALA A 40 -6.15 13.48 3.32
C ALA A 40 -7.60 13.39 2.85
N GLN A 41 -8.57 13.71 3.72
CA GLN A 41 -9.99 13.75 3.40
C GLN A 41 -10.28 14.81 2.33
N TYR A 42 -9.70 16.00 2.45
CA TYR A 42 -9.80 17.04 1.41
C TYR A 42 -9.22 16.54 0.08
N MET A 43 -7.97 16.03 0.10
CA MET A 43 -7.30 15.56 -1.12
C MET A 43 -8.06 14.41 -1.80
N LEU A 44 -8.52 13.41 -1.05
CA LEU A 44 -9.29 12.28 -1.60
C LEU A 44 -10.67 12.69 -2.12
N THR A 45 -11.29 13.72 -1.53
CA THR A 45 -12.56 14.27 -2.04
C THR A 45 -12.34 15.00 -3.36
N CYS A 46 -11.29 15.81 -3.46
CA CYS A 46 -10.94 16.50 -4.71
C CYS A 46 -10.52 15.51 -5.81
N VAL A 47 -9.67 14.52 -5.49
CA VAL A 47 -9.30 13.46 -6.43
C VAL A 47 -10.53 12.66 -6.88
N GLY A 48 -11.42 12.29 -5.95
CA GLY A 48 -12.64 11.56 -6.28
C GLY A 48 -13.64 12.38 -7.11
N PHE A 49 -13.57 13.71 -7.06
CA PHE A 49 -14.37 14.57 -7.92
C PHE A 49 -13.80 14.67 -9.34
N CYS A 50 -12.47 14.85 -9.47
CA CYS A 50 -11.80 14.90 -10.78
C CYS A 50 -11.76 13.52 -11.47
N VAL A 51 -11.41 12.47 -10.73
CA VAL A 51 -11.29 11.11 -11.25
C VAL A 51 -12.67 10.44 -11.22
N GLY A 52 -13.38 10.55 -12.34
CA GLY A 52 -14.72 9.97 -12.52
C GLY A 52 -14.80 8.96 -13.67
N LEU A 53 -16.03 8.62 -14.03
CA LEU A 53 -16.34 7.68 -15.12
C LEU A 53 -15.80 8.17 -16.49
N GLY A 54 -15.61 9.48 -16.64
CA GLY A 54 -15.01 10.08 -17.83
C GLY A 54 -13.60 9.59 -18.13
N ASN A 55 -12.79 9.29 -17.09
CA ASN A 55 -11.43 8.78 -17.27
C ASN A 55 -11.44 7.29 -17.70
N VAL A 56 -12.53 6.57 -17.42
CA VAL A 56 -12.65 5.13 -17.66
C VAL A 56 -13.26 4.80 -19.02
N TRP A 57 -14.25 5.58 -19.51
CA TRP A 57 -14.85 5.30 -20.82
C TRP A 57 -14.76 6.42 -21.85
N ARG A 58 -14.73 7.70 -21.45
CA ARG A 58 -14.70 8.81 -22.41
C ARG A 58 -13.29 9.02 -22.94
N PHE A 59 -12.30 9.05 -22.05
CA PHE A 59 -10.91 9.22 -22.43
C PHE A 59 -10.39 8.11 -23.37
N PRO A 60 -10.58 6.80 -23.10
CA PRO A 60 -10.13 5.75 -24.02
C PRO A 60 -10.84 5.82 -25.37
N TYR A 61 -12.13 6.15 -25.40
CA TYR A 61 -12.86 6.34 -26.65
C TYR A 61 -12.30 7.50 -27.48
N LEU A 62 -12.05 8.65 -26.86
CA LEU A 62 -11.47 9.81 -27.55
C LEU A 62 -10.05 9.54 -28.05
N CYS A 63 -9.25 8.78 -27.29
CA CYS A 63 -7.96 8.28 -27.78
C CYS A 63 -8.16 7.45 -29.05
N GLN A 64 -9.15 6.56 -29.09
CA GLN A 64 -9.42 5.71 -30.25
C GLN A 64 -9.83 6.52 -31.49
N SER A 65 -10.78 7.45 -31.33
CA SER A 65 -11.37 8.20 -32.45
C SER A 65 -10.40 9.19 -33.08
N HIS A 66 -9.40 9.66 -32.32
CA HIS A 66 -8.48 10.73 -32.72
C HIS A 66 -7.02 10.26 -32.86
N GLY A 67 -6.81 9.07 -33.45
CA GLY A 67 -5.48 8.62 -33.86
C GLY A 67 -4.64 7.97 -32.74
N GLY A 68 -5.28 7.39 -31.73
CA GLY A 68 -4.64 6.62 -30.66
C GLY A 68 -3.69 7.47 -29.83
N GLY A 69 -2.39 7.15 -29.94
CA GLY A 69 -1.32 7.83 -29.21
C GLY A 69 -1.18 9.30 -29.62
N ALA A 70 -1.67 9.69 -30.80
CA ALA A 70 -1.66 11.07 -31.25
C ALA A 70 -2.48 11.99 -30.34
N PHE A 71 -3.67 11.56 -29.87
CA PHE A 71 -4.53 12.32 -28.97
C PHE A 71 -3.88 12.64 -27.61
N MET A 72 -2.95 11.80 -27.14
CA MET A 72 -2.27 12.03 -25.86
C MET A 72 -1.42 13.31 -25.86
N ILE A 73 -0.89 13.71 -27.02
CA ILE A 73 -0.06 14.91 -27.16
C ILE A 73 -0.86 16.20 -26.86
N PRO A 74 -1.96 16.52 -27.58
CA PRO A 74 -2.76 17.70 -27.28
C PRO A 74 -3.39 17.63 -25.89
N PHE A 75 -3.81 16.44 -25.43
CA PHE A 75 -4.35 16.28 -24.07
C PHE A 75 -3.34 16.67 -22.99
N LEU A 76 -2.11 16.15 -23.01
CA LEU A 76 -1.08 16.47 -22.01
C LEU A 76 -0.64 17.93 -22.08
N LEU A 77 -0.55 18.49 -23.29
CA LEU A 77 -0.20 19.89 -23.49
C LEU A 77 -1.27 20.83 -22.92
N LEU A 78 -2.55 20.60 -23.23
CA LEU A 78 -3.66 21.40 -22.71
C LEU A 78 -3.88 21.16 -21.20
N LEU A 79 -3.61 19.96 -20.69
CA LEU A 79 -3.63 19.67 -19.26
C LEU A 79 -2.68 20.58 -18.48
N VAL A 80 -1.45 20.74 -18.98
CA VAL A 80 -0.42 21.58 -18.33
C VAL A 80 -0.66 23.07 -18.57
N LEU A 81 -1.06 23.47 -19.78
CA LEU A 81 -1.20 24.88 -20.15
C LEU A 81 -2.52 25.52 -19.71
N GLU A 82 -3.61 24.76 -19.66
CA GLU A 82 -4.95 25.27 -19.32
C GLU A 82 -5.48 24.67 -18.01
N GLY A 83 -5.35 23.35 -17.84
CA GLY A 83 -5.87 22.63 -16.68
C GLY A 83 -5.21 23.05 -15.36
N VAL A 84 -3.89 22.94 -15.25
CA VAL A 84 -3.14 23.26 -14.02
C VAL A 84 -3.36 24.73 -13.58
N PRO A 85 -3.23 25.75 -14.46
CA PRO A 85 -3.43 27.14 -14.04
C PRO A 85 -4.86 27.42 -13.58
N LEU A 86 -5.87 26.89 -14.28
CA LEU A 86 -7.27 27.14 -13.91
C LEU A 86 -7.65 26.41 -12.62
N LEU A 87 -7.16 25.18 -12.41
CA LEU A 87 -7.34 24.44 -11.15
C LEU A 87 -6.73 25.19 -9.96
N HIS A 88 -5.51 25.68 -10.12
CA HIS A 88 -4.85 26.48 -9.08
C HIS A 88 -5.64 27.75 -8.75
N LEU A 89 -6.16 28.43 -9.79
CA LEU A 89 -6.98 29.62 -9.64
C LEU A 89 -8.27 29.35 -8.86
N GLU A 90 -9.00 28.27 -9.17
CA GLU A 90 -10.22 27.89 -8.43
C GLU A 90 -9.93 27.58 -6.96
N PHE A 91 -8.84 26.88 -6.65
CA PHE A 91 -8.45 26.60 -5.27
C PHE A 91 -8.06 27.87 -4.52
N ALA A 92 -7.23 28.71 -5.13
CA ALA A 92 -6.76 29.95 -4.51
C ALA A 92 -7.94 30.91 -4.22
N ILE A 93 -8.85 31.10 -5.17
CA ILE A 93 -9.96 32.04 -5.00
C ILE A 93 -10.99 31.55 -3.97
N GLY A 94 -11.28 30.25 -3.95
CA GLY A 94 -12.16 29.64 -2.96
C GLY A 94 -11.62 29.79 -1.54
N GLN A 95 -10.32 29.50 -1.35
CA GLN A 95 -9.64 29.64 -0.06
C GLN A 95 -9.58 31.11 0.40
N ARG A 96 -9.30 32.05 -0.52
CA ARG A 96 -9.15 33.48 -0.21
C ARG A 96 -10.45 34.18 0.15
N LEU A 97 -11.56 33.87 -0.53
CA LEU A 97 -12.83 34.55 -0.34
C LEU A 97 -13.78 33.81 0.60
N ARG A 98 -13.48 32.55 0.97
CA ARG A 98 -14.25 31.76 1.94
C ARG A 98 -15.75 31.67 1.62
N LYS A 99 -16.13 31.62 0.35
CA LYS A 99 -17.53 31.50 -0.11
C LYS A 99 -17.67 30.40 -1.17
N ALA A 100 -18.90 29.98 -1.46
CA ALA A 100 -19.17 29.10 -2.59
C ALA A 100 -19.09 29.87 -3.92
N SER A 101 -19.20 29.17 -5.06
CA SER A 101 -18.99 29.76 -6.40
C SER A 101 -19.77 31.07 -6.62
N VAL A 102 -21.09 31.10 -6.38
CA VAL A 102 -21.89 32.34 -6.55
C VAL A 102 -21.43 33.45 -5.61
N GLY A 103 -21.13 33.14 -4.35
CA GLY A 103 -20.65 34.11 -3.38
C GLY A 103 -19.27 34.70 -3.74
N VAL A 104 -18.39 33.91 -4.31
CA VAL A 104 -17.07 34.32 -4.83
C VAL A 104 -17.23 35.36 -5.92
N TRP A 105 -17.94 35.02 -7.00
CA TRP A 105 -18.08 35.89 -8.16
C TRP A 105 -18.85 37.18 -7.84
N ARG A 106 -19.87 37.10 -6.96
CA ARG A 106 -20.60 38.28 -6.45
C ARG A 106 -19.72 39.24 -5.66
N SER A 107 -18.75 38.73 -4.92
CA SER A 107 -17.87 39.56 -4.06
C SER A 107 -16.83 40.31 -4.90
N ILE A 108 -16.29 39.65 -5.94
CA ILE A 108 -15.36 40.27 -6.90
C ILE A 108 -16.06 41.44 -7.61
N ASN A 109 -17.18 41.17 -8.29
CA ASN A 109 -17.99 42.21 -8.89
C ASN A 109 -19.46 41.74 -8.95
N PRO A 110 -20.43 42.52 -8.44
CA PRO A 110 -21.85 42.16 -8.49
C PRO A 110 -22.39 41.80 -9.89
N TYR A 111 -21.79 42.31 -10.97
CA TYR A 111 -22.18 41.96 -12.34
C TYR A 111 -21.72 40.55 -12.78
N LEU A 112 -20.78 39.93 -12.07
CA LEU A 112 -20.25 38.59 -12.38
C LEU A 112 -21.02 37.44 -11.71
N VAL A 113 -22.12 37.73 -11.02
CA VAL A 113 -22.98 36.71 -10.39
C VAL A 113 -23.43 35.63 -11.39
N GLY A 114 -23.59 36.00 -12.67
CA GLY A 114 -23.94 35.07 -13.74
C GLY A 114 -22.94 33.91 -13.96
N VAL A 115 -21.66 34.11 -13.64
CA VAL A 115 -20.64 33.04 -13.74
C VAL A 115 -20.97 31.91 -12.76
N GLY A 116 -21.21 32.25 -11.49
CA GLY A 116 -21.55 31.25 -10.47
C GLY A 116 -22.91 30.58 -10.68
N ILE A 117 -23.91 31.31 -11.20
CA ILE A 117 -25.22 30.72 -11.55
C ILE A 117 -25.04 29.71 -12.69
N SER A 118 -24.24 30.04 -13.71
CA SER A 118 -23.92 29.13 -14.81
C SER A 118 -23.22 27.86 -14.31
N SER A 119 -22.21 27.98 -13.44
CA SER A 119 -21.53 26.82 -12.82
C SER A 119 -22.51 25.92 -12.05
N THR A 120 -23.44 26.54 -11.31
CA THR A 120 -24.48 25.82 -10.54
C THR A 120 -25.41 25.04 -11.49
N LEU A 121 -25.84 25.66 -12.59
CA LEU A 121 -26.71 25.03 -13.57
C LEU A 121 -26.02 23.87 -14.30
N VAL A 122 -24.75 24.03 -14.65
CA VAL A 122 -23.95 22.96 -15.26
C VAL A 122 -23.79 21.78 -14.29
N SER A 123 -23.42 22.03 -13.04
CA SER A 123 -23.34 21.00 -12.00
C SER A 123 -24.66 20.26 -11.81
N TYR A 124 -25.79 20.98 -11.87
CA TYR A 124 -27.12 20.39 -11.79
C TYR A 124 -27.43 19.51 -13.02
N MET A 125 -27.22 20.02 -14.23
CA MET A 125 -27.47 19.28 -15.47
C MET A 125 -26.62 18.03 -15.57
N VAL A 126 -25.32 18.14 -15.28
CA VAL A 126 -24.40 17.00 -15.32
C VAL A 126 -24.76 15.97 -14.25
N GLY A 127 -24.98 16.40 -13.01
CA GLY A 127 -25.34 15.50 -11.92
C GLY A 127 -26.61 14.68 -12.18
N MET A 128 -27.59 15.23 -12.92
CA MET A 128 -28.83 14.50 -13.24
C MET A 128 -28.60 13.27 -14.12
N TYR A 129 -27.92 13.43 -15.26
CA TYR A 129 -27.69 12.30 -16.16
C TYR A 129 -26.61 11.36 -15.61
N TYR A 130 -25.60 11.87 -14.91
CA TYR A 130 -24.56 11.03 -14.29
C TYR A 130 -25.15 10.06 -13.26
N ASN A 131 -26.08 10.51 -12.43
CA ASN A 131 -26.74 9.63 -11.46
C ASN A 131 -27.66 8.59 -12.12
N THR A 132 -28.13 8.86 -13.36
CA THR A 132 -28.83 7.85 -14.16
C THR A 132 -27.87 6.76 -14.63
N ILE A 133 -26.63 7.12 -15.01
CA ILE A 133 -25.62 6.12 -15.35
C ILE A 133 -25.28 5.25 -14.13
N ILE A 134 -25.20 5.84 -12.93
CA ILE A 134 -25.04 5.08 -11.68
C ILE A 134 -26.19 4.08 -11.49
N ALA A 135 -27.43 4.46 -11.81
CA ALA A 135 -28.57 3.55 -11.77
C ALA A 135 -28.41 2.36 -12.74
N TRP A 136 -27.88 2.60 -13.95
CA TRP A 136 -27.55 1.53 -14.91
C TRP A 136 -26.45 0.60 -14.38
N VAL A 137 -25.40 1.17 -13.77
CA VAL A 137 -24.33 0.39 -13.11
C VAL A 137 -24.90 -0.47 -11.98
N MET A 138 -25.79 0.06 -11.15
CA MET A 138 -26.45 -0.70 -10.08
C MET A 138 -27.29 -1.86 -10.62
N TRP A 139 -28.00 -1.65 -11.74
CA TRP A 139 -28.75 -2.72 -12.40
C TRP A 139 -27.86 -3.89 -12.80
N TYR A 140 -26.71 -3.61 -13.43
CA TYR A 140 -25.75 -4.64 -13.81
C TYR A 140 -25.08 -5.30 -12.59
N PHE A 141 -24.76 -4.52 -11.56
CA PHE A 141 -24.20 -5.04 -10.30
C PHE A 141 -25.14 -6.07 -9.65
N PHE A 142 -26.44 -5.76 -9.51
CA PHE A 142 -27.41 -6.71 -8.94
C PHE A 142 -27.61 -7.95 -9.81
N ASN A 143 -27.50 -7.81 -11.13
CA ASN A 143 -27.58 -8.93 -12.07
C ASN A 143 -26.30 -9.78 -12.15
N SER A 144 -25.23 -9.41 -11.44
CA SER A 144 -23.94 -10.12 -11.45
C SER A 144 -23.88 -11.29 -10.45
N PHE A 145 -24.83 -11.40 -9.50
CA PHE A 145 -24.81 -12.43 -8.44
C PHE A 145 -25.34 -13.80 -8.88
N GLN A 146 -25.20 -14.15 -10.16
CA GLN A 146 -25.73 -15.40 -10.73
C GLN A 146 -24.78 -15.98 -11.79
N ASP A 147 -24.73 -17.31 -11.86
CA ASP A 147 -23.97 -18.09 -12.85
C ASP A 147 -24.94 -19.06 -13.54
N PRO A 148 -25.17 -18.97 -14.87
CA PRO A 148 -24.52 -18.07 -15.83
C PRO A 148 -25.00 -16.62 -15.74
N LEU A 149 -24.15 -15.67 -16.17
CA LEU A 149 -24.51 -14.25 -16.30
C LEU A 149 -25.67 -14.06 -17.30
N PRO A 150 -26.62 -13.13 -17.06
CA PRO A 150 -27.81 -13.01 -17.88
C PRO A 150 -27.56 -12.43 -19.29
N TRP A 151 -26.40 -11.83 -19.53
CA TRP A 151 -25.95 -11.36 -20.86
C TRP A 151 -25.01 -12.36 -21.56
N SER A 152 -24.86 -13.59 -21.05
CA SER A 152 -23.98 -14.60 -21.67
C SER A 152 -24.63 -15.34 -22.84
N GLN A 153 -25.97 -15.45 -22.87
CA GLN A 153 -26.69 -16.29 -23.85
C GLN A 153 -27.96 -15.62 -24.36
N CYS A 154 -28.32 -15.94 -25.61
CA CYS A 154 -29.57 -15.48 -26.21
C CYS A 154 -30.79 -16.24 -25.67
N PRO A 155 -31.91 -15.54 -25.41
CA PRO A 155 -33.16 -16.22 -25.05
C PRO A 155 -33.74 -17.00 -26.25
N VAL A 156 -34.48 -18.06 -25.93
CA VAL A 156 -35.23 -18.86 -26.91
C VAL A 156 -36.57 -18.19 -27.21
N ASN A 157 -37.05 -18.30 -28.46
CA ASN A 157 -38.37 -17.84 -28.87
C ASN A 157 -39.50 -18.49 -28.07
N GLU A 158 -40.68 -17.87 -28.08
CA GLU A 158 -41.88 -18.39 -27.39
C GLU A 158 -42.23 -19.83 -27.79
N ASN A 159 -41.99 -20.19 -29.06
CA ASN A 159 -42.23 -21.54 -29.60
C ASN A 159 -41.13 -22.56 -29.25
N ARG A 160 -40.06 -22.15 -28.54
CA ARG A 160 -38.88 -22.97 -28.19
C ARG A 160 -38.15 -23.65 -29.36
N THR A 161 -38.37 -23.19 -30.59
CA THR A 161 -37.78 -23.78 -31.81
C THR A 161 -36.44 -23.17 -32.23
N GLY A 162 -36.07 -22.01 -31.68
CA GLY A 162 -34.84 -21.31 -32.03
C GLY A 162 -34.63 -20.04 -31.19
N LEU A 163 -33.49 -19.38 -31.39
CA LEU A 163 -33.13 -18.14 -30.70
C LEU A 163 -33.98 -16.97 -31.18
N VAL A 164 -34.12 -15.96 -30.32
CA VAL A 164 -34.69 -14.65 -30.70
C VAL A 164 -33.93 -14.06 -31.86
N SER A 165 -34.66 -13.76 -32.94
CA SER A 165 -34.08 -13.34 -34.23
C SER A 165 -33.23 -12.08 -34.15
N GLU A 166 -33.61 -11.13 -33.29
CA GLU A 166 -32.82 -9.94 -32.98
C GLU A 166 -31.48 -10.31 -32.32
N CYS A 167 -31.52 -11.13 -31.26
CA CYS A 167 -30.34 -11.58 -30.53
C CYS A 167 -29.39 -12.43 -31.39
N ALA A 168 -29.95 -13.27 -32.26
CA ALA A 168 -29.17 -14.12 -33.16
C ALA A 168 -28.45 -13.34 -34.27
N ARG A 169 -28.92 -12.14 -34.63
CA ARG A 169 -28.30 -11.27 -35.64
C ARG A 169 -27.27 -10.30 -35.05
N SER A 170 -27.44 -9.90 -33.80
CA SER A 170 -26.52 -9.04 -33.07
C SER A 170 -25.64 -9.87 -32.12
N SER A 171 -25.72 -9.62 -30.82
CA SER A 171 -25.06 -10.39 -29.77
C SER A 171 -25.96 -10.51 -28.53
N PRO A 172 -25.72 -11.51 -27.66
CA PRO A 172 -26.41 -11.63 -26.37
C PRO A 172 -26.29 -10.39 -25.49
N VAL A 173 -25.14 -9.72 -25.55
CA VAL A 173 -24.83 -8.54 -24.74
C VAL A 173 -25.56 -7.30 -25.28
N ASP A 174 -25.58 -7.10 -26.61
CA ASP A 174 -26.35 -6.03 -27.25
C ASP A 174 -27.85 -6.17 -26.95
N TYR A 175 -28.36 -7.40 -27.04
CA TYR A 175 -29.75 -7.70 -26.73
C TYR A 175 -30.06 -7.41 -25.26
N PHE A 176 -29.15 -7.76 -24.34
CA PHE A 176 -29.33 -7.45 -22.92
C PHE A 176 -29.34 -5.94 -22.63
N TRP A 177 -28.47 -5.17 -23.28
CA TRP A 177 -28.44 -3.71 -23.14
C TRP A 177 -29.68 -3.05 -23.73
N TYR A 178 -29.87 -3.16 -25.05
CA TYR A 178 -30.90 -2.40 -25.76
C TYR A 178 -32.31 -2.91 -25.51
N ARG A 179 -32.54 -4.23 -25.37
CA ARG A 179 -33.89 -4.80 -25.24
C ARG A 179 -34.27 -5.13 -23.80
N LYS A 180 -33.38 -5.73 -23.01
CA LYS A 180 -33.71 -6.12 -21.62
C LYS A 180 -33.52 -4.99 -20.61
N THR A 181 -32.46 -4.21 -20.72
CA THR A 181 -32.14 -3.14 -19.76
C THR A 181 -32.92 -1.87 -20.09
N LEU A 182 -32.71 -1.31 -21.29
CA LEU A 182 -33.29 -0.03 -21.70
C LEU A 182 -34.68 -0.15 -22.34
N ASN A 183 -34.95 -1.26 -23.03
CA ASN A 183 -36.14 -1.44 -23.86
C ASN A 183 -36.32 -0.28 -24.87
N THR A 184 -35.25 0.00 -25.61
CA THR A 184 -35.10 1.20 -26.44
C THR A 184 -36.12 1.27 -27.59
N SER A 185 -36.55 2.48 -27.92
CA SER A 185 -37.41 2.76 -29.08
C SER A 185 -36.57 3.05 -30.33
N THR A 186 -37.19 3.06 -31.50
CA THR A 186 -36.46 3.30 -32.77
C THR A 186 -36.13 4.77 -33.01
N LYS A 187 -36.77 5.69 -32.29
CA LYS A 187 -36.66 7.15 -32.48
C LYS A 187 -36.84 7.87 -31.15
N ILE A 188 -36.15 8.99 -30.97
CA ILE A 188 -36.25 9.81 -29.75
C ILE A 188 -37.68 10.30 -29.44
N GLU A 189 -38.48 10.53 -30.49
CA GLU A 189 -39.87 10.97 -30.41
C GLU A 189 -40.82 9.92 -29.78
N ASP A 190 -40.47 8.63 -29.90
CA ASP A 190 -41.26 7.53 -29.34
C ASP A 190 -40.78 7.20 -27.93
N SER A 191 -41.23 7.98 -26.94
CA SER A 191 -40.77 7.89 -25.55
C SER A 191 -41.38 6.70 -24.78
N GLY A 192 -42.52 6.18 -25.19
CA GLY A 192 -43.22 5.09 -24.49
C GLY A 192 -43.53 5.40 -23.01
N GLY A 193 -43.67 4.36 -22.18
CA GLY A 193 -43.89 4.48 -20.74
C GLY A 193 -42.59 4.39 -19.92
N LEU A 194 -42.67 4.76 -18.63
CA LEU A 194 -41.56 4.63 -17.67
C LEU A 194 -41.24 3.14 -17.43
N GLN A 195 -39.96 2.76 -17.57
CA GLN A 195 -39.52 1.40 -17.29
C GLN A 195 -39.35 1.20 -15.77
N TRP A 196 -40.25 0.45 -15.13
CA TRP A 196 -40.34 0.39 -13.67
C TRP A 196 -39.08 -0.15 -12.98
N TRP A 197 -38.36 -1.10 -13.59
CA TRP A 197 -37.11 -1.62 -13.03
C TRP A 197 -36.00 -0.56 -13.02
N MET A 198 -35.91 0.25 -14.06
CA MET A 198 -34.98 1.39 -14.11
C MET A 198 -35.36 2.48 -13.11
N VAL A 199 -36.65 2.73 -12.90
CA VAL A 199 -37.12 3.68 -11.86
C VAL A 199 -36.70 3.21 -10.47
N ILE A 200 -36.77 1.91 -10.17
CA ILE A 200 -36.31 1.36 -8.88
C ILE A 200 -34.80 1.60 -8.70
N CYS A 201 -34.00 1.30 -9.73
CA CYS A 201 -32.55 1.56 -9.69
C CYS A 201 -32.24 3.05 -9.54
N LEU A 202 -33.00 3.93 -10.20
CA LEU A 202 -32.83 5.38 -10.09
C LEU A 202 -33.19 5.90 -8.69
N ILE A 203 -34.27 5.40 -8.09
CA ILE A 203 -34.61 5.69 -6.68
C ILE A 203 -33.47 5.24 -5.76
N ALA A 204 -32.95 4.03 -5.96
CA ALA A 204 -31.84 3.52 -5.15
C ALA A 204 -30.59 4.40 -5.27
N ALA A 205 -30.22 4.82 -6.48
CA ALA A 205 -29.07 5.70 -6.72
C ALA A 205 -29.22 7.06 -6.00
N TRP A 206 -30.36 7.74 -6.17
CA TRP A 206 -30.63 9.02 -5.49
C TRP A 206 -30.72 8.88 -3.96
N MET A 207 -31.26 7.77 -3.46
CA MET A 207 -31.31 7.50 -2.03
C MET A 207 -29.92 7.31 -1.43
N VAL A 208 -29.05 6.53 -2.09
CA VAL A 208 -27.65 6.36 -1.62
C VAL A 208 -26.91 7.69 -1.65
N LEU A 209 -27.05 8.48 -2.72
CA LEU A 209 -26.45 9.80 -2.83
C LEU A 209 -26.92 10.75 -1.71
N TRP A 210 -28.23 10.81 -1.46
CA TRP A 210 -28.79 11.64 -0.40
C TRP A 210 -28.26 11.25 0.98
N VAL A 211 -28.17 9.95 1.29
CA VAL A 211 -27.63 9.44 2.56
C VAL A 211 -26.17 9.85 2.74
N CYS A 212 -25.35 9.76 1.69
CA CYS A 212 -23.94 10.16 1.74
C CYS A 212 -23.76 11.68 1.91
N CYS A 213 -24.60 12.49 1.26
CA CYS A 213 -24.47 13.96 1.24
C CYS A 213 -25.36 14.69 2.26
N ILE A 214 -26.02 13.98 3.18
CA ILE A 214 -27.11 14.54 4.01
C ILE A 214 -26.70 15.79 4.81
N ARG A 215 -25.48 15.86 5.36
CA ARG A 215 -24.94 17.08 6.03
C ARG A 215 -23.82 17.77 5.23
N GLY A 216 -23.69 17.45 3.94
CA GLY A 216 -22.54 17.84 3.13
C GLY A 216 -21.24 17.23 3.65
N ILE A 217 -20.16 18.02 3.71
CA ILE A 217 -18.79 17.54 3.98
C ILE A 217 -18.65 16.71 5.27
N GLU A 218 -19.39 17.04 6.32
CA GLU A 218 -19.35 16.27 7.57
C GLU A 218 -19.77 14.80 7.37
N THR A 219 -20.73 14.53 6.48
CA THR A 219 -21.19 13.17 6.17
C THR A 219 -20.49 12.56 4.97
N THR A 220 -20.14 13.37 3.98
CA THR A 220 -19.36 12.91 2.82
C THR A 220 -18.01 12.37 3.27
N GLY A 221 -17.39 13.01 4.27
CA GLY A 221 -16.16 12.54 4.93
C GLY A 221 -16.33 11.47 6.00
N LYS A 222 -17.52 11.33 6.60
CA LYS A 222 -17.86 10.34 7.63
C LYS A 222 -19.32 9.90 7.44
N ALA A 223 -19.57 8.72 6.88
CA ALA A 223 -20.89 8.13 7.02
C ALA A 223 -21.05 7.71 8.50
N SER A 224 -21.60 8.58 9.35
CA SER A 224 -21.85 8.26 10.75
C SER A 224 -23.21 7.54 10.88
N PRO A 225 -23.31 6.41 11.60
CA PRO A 225 -24.58 5.71 11.82
C PRO A 225 -25.56 6.43 12.76
N SER A 226 -25.30 7.70 13.13
CA SER A 226 -26.19 8.51 13.96
C SER A 226 -27.51 8.92 13.29
N ILE A 227 -27.74 8.49 12.04
CA ILE A 227 -28.91 8.82 11.19
C ILE A 227 -30.26 8.27 11.75
N LEU A 228 -30.28 7.54 12.86
CA LEU A 228 -31.50 6.96 13.44
C LEU A 228 -31.85 7.42 14.87
N SER A 229 -31.30 8.53 15.36
CA SER A 229 -31.89 9.20 16.52
C SER A 229 -32.77 10.36 16.05
N PRO A 230 -34.10 10.22 15.99
CA PRO A 230 -34.93 11.40 16.00
C PRO A 230 -34.77 12.08 17.37
N TYR A 231 -35.00 13.38 17.37
CA TYR A 231 -35.22 14.26 18.50
C TYR A 231 -35.56 13.57 19.82
N GLY A 232 -34.97 14.06 20.91
CA GLY A 232 -35.19 13.56 22.26
C GLY A 232 -36.66 13.27 22.56
N THR A 233 -37.01 11.99 22.64
CA THR A 233 -38.12 11.50 23.46
C THR A 233 -38.02 9.98 23.60
N LYS A 234 -38.13 9.52 24.86
CA LYS A 234 -38.14 8.12 25.27
C LYS A 234 -39.24 7.33 24.52
N LYS A 235 -38.88 6.39 23.65
CA LYS A 235 -39.63 5.13 23.45
C LYS A 235 -38.77 4.09 22.70
N LYS A 236 -38.42 3.01 23.41
CA LYS A 236 -37.75 1.81 22.90
C LYS A 236 -38.79 0.85 22.32
N ASN A 237 -38.34 0.06 21.33
CA ASN A 237 -38.88 -1.20 20.81
C ASN A 237 -39.75 -1.09 19.54
N ALA A 238 -39.14 -1.36 18.36
CA ALA A 238 -39.78 -2.06 17.23
C ALA A 238 -38.85 -2.32 16.02
N ILE A 239 -37.70 -1.67 15.87
CA ILE A 239 -36.87 -1.78 14.64
C ILE A 239 -35.43 -2.11 15.03
N TYR A 240 -35.09 -3.39 15.16
CA TYR A 240 -33.74 -3.82 15.61
C TYR A 240 -33.03 -4.81 14.66
N ILE A 241 -33.72 -5.34 13.64
CA ILE A 241 -33.17 -6.42 12.80
C ILE A 241 -32.67 -5.89 11.43
N THR A 242 -33.28 -4.86 10.85
CA THR A 242 -32.79 -4.22 9.61
C THR A 242 -31.68 -3.18 9.83
N SER A 243 -31.51 -2.65 11.06
CA SER A 243 -30.50 -1.62 11.35
C SER A 243 -29.07 -2.16 11.50
N THR A 244 -28.91 -3.46 11.77
CA THR A 244 -27.59 -4.05 12.12
C THR A 244 -26.77 -4.39 10.88
N LEU A 245 -27.41 -4.86 9.79
CA LEU A 245 -26.75 -5.11 8.50
C LEU A 245 -26.36 -3.81 7.78
N MET A 246 -27.19 -2.75 7.87
CA MET A 246 -26.82 -1.41 7.37
C MET A 246 -25.76 -0.71 8.23
N ARG A 247 -25.73 -0.95 9.55
CA ARG A 247 -24.70 -0.38 10.46
C ARG A 247 -23.30 -0.89 10.16
N SER A 248 -23.13 -2.15 9.77
CA SER A 248 -21.82 -2.69 9.40
C SER A 248 -21.32 -2.19 8.05
N PHE A 249 -22.22 -1.88 7.10
CA PHE A 249 -21.82 -1.45 5.75
C PHE A 249 -21.43 0.03 5.67
N PHE A 250 -22.00 0.89 6.52
CA PHE A 250 -21.85 2.36 6.42
C PHE A 250 -21.02 3.00 7.55
N SER A 251 -20.29 2.23 8.38
CA SER A 251 -19.49 2.77 9.49
C SER A 251 -18.10 3.31 9.08
N PHE A 252 -17.82 3.44 7.79
CA PHE A 252 -16.53 3.86 7.25
C PHE A 252 -16.65 5.19 6.48
N GLN A 253 -15.58 5.98 6.46
CA GLN A 253 -15.54 7.26 5.76
C GLN A 253 -15.81 7.05 4.25
N ALA A 254 -16.99 7.46 3.76
CA ALA A 254 -17.48 7.10 2.42
C ALA A 254 -16.47 7.48 1.32
N VAL A 255 -15.90 8.69 1.37
CA VAL A 255 -14.85 9.15 0.45
C VAL A 255 -13.61 8.27 0.44
N TYR A 256 -13.18 7.75 1.60
CA TYR A 256 -11.98 6.90 1.63
C TYR A 256 -12.22 5.60 0.86
N ILE A 257 -13.39 4.99 0.99
CA ILE A 257 -13.72 3.77 0.24
C ILE A 257 -13.92 4.11 -1.25
N THR A 258 -14.75 5.11 -1.55
CA THR A 258 -15.10 5.43 -2.94
C THR A 258 -13.91 5.93 -3.74
N SER A 259 -12.92 6.58 -3.11
CA SER A 259 -11.71 7.05 -3.78
C SER A 259 -10.58 6.02 -3.80
N THR A 260 -10.54 5.02 -2.90
CA THR A 260 -9.46 4.00 -2.89
C THR A 260 -9.83 2.73 -3.65
N LEU A 261 -11.06 2.24 -3.51
CA LEU A 261 -11.51 0.99 -4.13
C LEU A 261 -11.33 0.99 -5.66
N PRO A 262 -11.62 2.09 -6.40
CA PRO A 262 -11.42 2.08 -7.84
C PRO A 262 -9.97 1.85 -8.27
N TYR A 263 -9.00 2.41 -7.55
CA TYR A 263 -7.58 2.19 -7.86
C TYR A 263 -7.18 0.74 -7.62
N VAL A 264 -7.62 0.14 -6.51
CA VAL A 264 -7.36 -1.28 -6.20
C VAL A 264 -7.94 -2.17 -7.30
N VAL A 265 -9.20 -1.94 -7.68
CA VAL A 265 -9.87 -2.73 -8.71
C VAL A 265 -9.23 -2.52 -10.09
N LEU A 266 -8.86 -1.29 -10.47
CA LEU A 266 -8.13 -1.04 -11.71
C LEU A 266 -6.79 -1.78 -11.74
N THR A 267 -6.07 -1.85 -10.64
CA THR A 267 -4.82 -2.63 -10.55
C THR A 267 -5.06 -4.13 -10.69
N ILE A 268 -6.13 -4.66 -10.09
CA ILE A 268 -6.53 -6.06 -10.27
C ILE A 268 -6.86 -6.34 -11.75
N PHE A 269 -7.62 -5.45 -12.40
CA PHE A 269 -7.93 -5.56 -13.82
C PHE A 269 -6.73 -5.38 -14.72
N LEU A 270 -5.73 -4.57 -14.34
CA LEU A 270 -4.48 -4.46 -15.08
C LEU A 270 -3.74 -5.80 -15.09
N ILE A 271 -3.51 -6.37 -13.91
CA ILE A 271 -2.81 -7.65 -13.77
C ILE A 271 -3.56 -8.72 -14.56
N ARG A 272 -4.89 -8.79 -14.41
CA ARG A 272 -5.70 -9.75 -15.15
C ARG A 272 -5.64 -9.49 -16.66
N GLY A 273 -5.84 -8.25 -17.09
CA GLY A 273 -5.85 -7.85 -18.50
C GLY A 273 -4.55 -8.19 -19.20
N LEU A 274 -3.40 -7.94 -18.57
CA LEU A 274 -2.08 -8.27 -19.12
C LEU A 274 -1.87 -9.79 -19.28
N THR A 275 -2.48 -10.62 -18.44
CA THR A 275 -2.40 -12.09 -18.57
C THR A 275 -3.29 -12.69 -19.66
N LEU A 276 -4.20 -11.92 -20.25
CA LEU A 276 -5.11 -12.41 -21.29
C LEU A 276 -4.43 -12.42 -22.67
N LYS A 277 -4.81 -13.39 -23.52
CA LYS A 277 -4.30 -13.53 -24.88
C LYS A 277 -4.60 -12.26 -25.69
N GLY A 278 -3.61 -11.72 -26.39
CA GLY A 278 -3.82 -10.55 -27.27
C GLY A 278 -3.92 -9.19 -26.57
N SER A 279 -3.71 -9.12 -25.26
CA SER A 279 -3.72 -7.85 -24.49
C SER A 279 -2.72 -6.81 -25.00
N MET A 280 -1.52 -7.27 -25.39
CA MET A 280 -0.47 -6.41 -25.97
C MET A 280 -0.87 -5.78 -27.30
N ASN A 281 -1.73 -6.42 -28.09
CA ASN A 281 -2.16 -5.88 -29.38
C ASN A 281 -3.00 -4.60 -29.18
N GLY A 282 -3.86 -4.59 -28.16
CA GLY A 282 -4.65 -3.41 -27.81
C GLY A 282 -3.81 -2.27 -27.26
N ILE A 283 -2.82 -2.57 -26.41
CA ILE A 283 -1.88 -1.56 -25.89
C ILE A 283 -1.01 -0.99 -27.00
N LYS A 284 -0.53 -1.84 -27.92
CA LYS A 284 0.22 -1.40 -29.10
C LYS A 284 -0.62 -0.49 -29.98
N PHE A 285 -1.89 -0.82 -30.19
CA PHE A 285 -2.83 0.03 -30.92
C PHE A 285 -3.01 1.40 -30.23
N LEU A 286 -3.17 1.43 -28.90
CA LEU A 286 -3.27 2.68 -28.13
C LEU A 286 -2.06 3.60 -28.32
N PHE A 287 -0.83 3.06 -28.34
CA PHE A 287 0.39 3.87 -28.41
C PHE A 287 0.95 4.06 -29.84
N THR A 288 0.27 3.56 -30.88
CA THR A 288 0.67 3.83 -32.26
C THR A 288 0.03 5.15 -32.72
N PRO A 289 0.81 6.23 -32.92
CA PRO A 289 0.24 7.53 -33.24
C PRO A 289 -0.06 7.69 -34.73
N ASP A 290 -1.28 8.15 -35.07
CA ASP A 290 -1.58 8.70 -36.39
C ASP A 290 -1.41 10.22 -36.38
N LEU A 291 -0.28 10.71 -36.88
CA LEU A 291 0.06 12.13 -36.87
C LEU A 291 -0.85 12.99 -37.75
N ASN A 292 -1.60 12.39 -38.69
CA ASN A 292 -2.52 13.15 -39.54
C ASN A 292 -3.68 13.73 -38.73
N GLU A 293 -4.10 13.07 -37.65
CA GLU A 293 -5.19 13.55 -36.79
C GLU A 293 -4.81 14.80 -35.98
N LEU A 294 -3.52 15.13 -35.84
CA LEU A 294 -3.09 16.38 -35.20
C LEU A 294 -3.41 17.63 -36.03
N LEU A 295 -3.63 17.46 -37.34
CA LEU A 295 -4.06 18.54 -38.24
C LEU A 295 -5.57 18.80 -38.14
N ASN A 296 -6.33 17.88 -37.55
CA ASN A 296 -7.77 17.97 -37.42
C ASN A 296 -8.14 18.88 -36.22
N PRO A 297 -8.91 19.98 -36.41
CA PRO A 297 -9.29 20.85 -35.31
C PRO A 297 -10.20 20.17 -34.28
N ALA A 298 -10.95 19.13 -34.67
CA ALA A 298 -11.82 18.39 -33.76
C ALA A 298 -11.02 17.70 -32.64
N THR A 299 -9.85 17.15 -32.97
CA THR A 299 -8.90 16.53 -32.02
C THR A 299 -8.55 17.47 -30.87
N TRP A 300 -8.24 18.74 -31.19
CA TRP A 300 -7.85 19.75 -30.20
C TRP A 300 -9.04 20.22 -29.35
N LEU A 301 -10.21 20.37 -29.97
CA LEU A 301 -11.44 20.74 -29.27
C LEU A 301 -11.82 19.68 -28.23
N ASP A 302 -11.83 18.41 -28.63
CA ASP A 302 -12.19 17.30 -27.74
C ASP A 302 -11.14 17.06 -26.66
N ALA A 303 -9.85 17.24 -26.98
CA ALA A 303 -8.78 17.19 -25.98
C ALA A 303 -8.94 18.28 -24.91
N GLY A 304 -9.22 19.53 -25.32
CA GLY A 304 -9.46 20.65 -24.39
C GLY A 304 -10.71 20.44 -23.55
N ALA A 305 -11.84 20.08 -24.17
CA ALA A 305 -13.09 19.79 -23.47
C ALA A 305 -12.91 18.64 -22.46
N GLN A 306 -12.14 17.60 -22.81
CA GLN A 306 -11.82 16.51 -21.91
C GLN A 306 -10.95 16.95 -20.72
N VAL A 307 -10.03 17.91 -20.88
CA VAL A 307 -9.27 18.49 -19.75
C VAL A 307 -10.21 19.18 -18.77
N PHE A 308 -11.10 20.07 -19.23
CA PHE A 308 -12.05 20.74 -18.34
C PHE A 308 -12.99 19.76 -17.64
N TYR A 309 -13.48 18.76 -18.37
CA TYR A 309 -14.34 17.71 -17.83
C TYR A 309 -13.61 16.83 -16.79
N SER A 310 -12.39 16.39 -17.11
CA SER A 310 -11.58 15.52 -16.24
C SER A 310 -11.12 16.21 -14.96
N PHE A 311 -10.88 17.52 -14.99
CA PHE A 311 -10.61 18.27 -13.76
C PHE A 311 -11.85 18.75 -13.02
N SER A 312 -13.05 18.58 -13.61
CA SER A 312 -14.28 19.19 -13.09
C SER A 312 -14.15 20.71 -12.89
N LEU A 313 -13.45 21.39 -13.80
CA LEU A 313 -13.29 22.86 -13.80
C LEU A 313 -14.58 23.53 -14.27
N ALA A 314 -14.85 24.73 -13.79
CA ALA A 314 -16.07 25.49 -14.05
C ALA A 314 -17.38 24.91 -13.45
N PHE A 315 -17.31 23.81 -12.69
CA PHE A 315 -18.46 23.25 -11.96
C PHE A 315 -18.76 24.01 -10.65
N GLY A 316 -17.76 24.69 -10.06
CA GLY A 316 -17.90 25.44 -8.80
C GLY A 316 -17.87 24.59 -7.52
N GLY A 317 -17.81 23.26 -7.64
CA GLY A 317 -17.62 22.34 -6.52
C GLY A 317 -16.23 22.46 -5.87
N LEU A 318 -15.18 22.57 -6.68
CA LEU A 318 -13.79 22.71 -6.21
C LEU A 318 -13.54 24.03 -5.46
N ILE A 319 -14.11 25.14 -5.94
CA ILE A 319 -14.13 26.44 -5.23
C ILE A 319 -14.75 26.26 -3.84
N SER A 320 -15.87 25.55 -3.77
CA SER A 320 -16.58 25.28 -2.51
C SER A 320 -15.73 24.42 -1.58
N PHE A 321 -15.14 23.31 -2.06
CA PHE A 321 -14.25 22.46 -1.27
C PHE A 321 -13.02 23.19 -0.73
N SER A 322 -12.38 24.02 -1.55
CA SER A 322 -11.20 24.79 -1.14
C SER A 322 -11.53 25.85 -0.08
N SER A 323 -12.74 26.41 -0.11
CA SER A 323 -13.16 27.44 0.84
C SER A 323 -13.21 26.98 2.31
N TYR A 324 -13.22 25.67 2.55
CA TYR A 324 -13.20 25.06 3.88
C TYR A 324 -11.79 24.82 4.44
N ASN A 325 -10.72 24.91 3.62
CA ASN A 325 -9.33 24.75 4.07
C ASN A 325 -8.84 25.93 4.92
N SER A 326 -7.79 25.78 5.72
CA SER A 326 -7.22 26.90 6.48
C SER A 326 -6.68 28.02 5.57
N VAL A 327 -6.55 29.26 6.08
CA VAL A 327 -6.09 30.39 5.26
C VAL A 327 -4.65 30.15 4.77
N HIS A 328 -3.82 29.49 5.58
CA HIS A 328 -2.42 29.20 5.29
C HIS A 328 -2.18 27.86 4.56
N ASN A 329 -3.23 27.21 4.06
CA ASN A 329 -3.08 25.97 3.31
C ASN A 329 -2.37 26.19 1.95
N ASN A 330 -1.46 25.29 1.58
CA ASN A 330 -0.70 25.39 0.33
C ASN A 330 -1.51 24.88 -0.89
N CYS A 331 -2.35 25.75 -1.44
CA CYS A 331 -3.18 25.45 -2.61
C CYS A 331 -2.40 25.22 -3.92
N GLU A 332 -1.16 25.71 -4.05
CA GLU A 332 -0.30 25.46 -5.22
C GLU A 332 0.12 23.99 -5.27
N GLN A 333 0.64 23.50 -4.14
CA GLN A 333 1.04 22.10 -4.03
C GLN A 333 -0.17 21.16 -4.23
N ASP A 334 -1.34 21.53 -3.72
CA ASP A 334 -2.57 20.75 -3.90
C ASP A 334 -2.97 20.64 -5.36
N ALA A 335 -3.00 21.77 -6.09
CA ALA A 335 -3.37 21.81 -7.50
C ALA A 335 -2.42 20.98 -8.37
N VAL A 336 -1.11 21.11 -8.15
CA VAL A 336 -0.10 20.34 -8.89
C VAL A 336 -0.23 18.85 -8.58
N THR A 337 -0.39 18.48 -7.31
CA THR A 337 -0.52 17.08 -6.89
C THR A 337 -1.75 16.41 -7.50
N ILE A 338 -2.91 17.07 -7.45
CA ILE A 338 -4.16 16.55 -8.05
C ILE A 338 -4.03 16.44 -9.57
N SER A 339 -3.35 17.38 -10.22
CA SER A 339 -3.11 17.33 -11.67
C SER A 339 -2.26 16.17 -12.12
N ILE A 340 -1.19 15.88 -11.38
CA ILE A 340 -0.34 14.71 -11.65
C ILE A 340 -1.16 13.42 -11.47
N ILE A 341 -1.91 13.31 -10.37
CA ILE A 341 -2.75 12.13 -10.10
C ILE A 341 -3.79 11.93 -11.21
N ASN A 342 -4.50 12.99 -11.61
CA ASN A 342 -5.54 12.90 -12.63
C ASN A 342 -4.99 12.51 -14.02
N GLY A 343 -3.90 13.15 -14.44
CA GLY A 343 -3.22 12.84 -15.70
C GLY A 343 -2.71 11.39 -15.74
N PHE A 344 -2.04 10.95 -14.66
CA PHE A 344 -1.58 9.57 -14.54
C PHE A 344 -2.75 8.57 -14.55
N THR A 345 -3.82 8.87 -13.82
CA THR A 345 -4.98 7.98 -13.73
C THR A 345 -5.68 7.81 -15.07
N SER A 346 -5.75 8.87 -15.89
CA SER A 346 -6.35 8.80 -17.23
C SER A 346 -5.58 7.85 -18.16
N ILE A 347 -4.25 7.95 -18.18
CA ILE A 347 -3.39 7.05 -18.96
C ILE A 347 -3.45 5.62 -18.40
N TYR A 348 -3.39 5.49 -17.08
CA TYR A 348 -3.46 4.20 -16.39
C TYR A 348 -4.76 3.46 -16.70
N ALA A 349 -5.90 4.15 -16.59
CA ALA A 349 -7.20 3.61 -16.98
C ALA A 349 -7.19 3.21 -18.46
N ALA A 350 -6.71 4.06 -19.37
CA ALA A 350 -6.63 3.71 -20.78
C ALA A 350 -5.82 2.41 -21.04
N ILE A 351 -4.68 2.22 -20.38
CA ILE A 351 -3.89 0.97 -20.51
C ILE A 351 -4.70 -0.26 -20.06
N VAL A 352 -5.37 -0.17 -18.91
CA VAL A 352 -6.25 -1.26 -18.42
C VAL A 352 -7.33 -1.54 -19.44
N ILE A 353 -7.98 -0.51 -19.94
CA ILE A 353 -9.11 -0.63 -20.86
C ILE A 353 -8.69 -1.27 -22.18
N TYR A 354 -7.61 -0.78 -22.79
CA TYR A 354 -7.10 -1.30 -24.06
C TYR A 354 -6.52 -2.70 -23.96
N SER A 355 -6.03 -3.13 -22.80
CA SER A 355 -5.65 -4.53 -22.59
C SER A 355 -6.83 -5.50 -22.77
N ILE A 356 -8.02 -5.09 -22.33
CA ILE A 356 -9.24 -5.89 -22.43
C ILE A 356 -9.85 -5.79 -23.83
N ILE A 357 -9.80 -4.61 -24.46
CA ILE A 357 -10.18 -4.45 -25.88
C ILE A 357 -9.32 -5.34 -26.78
N GLY A 358 -8.00 -5.41 -26.53
CA GLY A 358 -7.08 -6.28 -27.26
C GLY A 358 -7.44 -7.76 -27.13
N PHE A 359 -7.77 -8.21 -25.91
CA PHE A 359 -8.28 -9.57 -25.67
C PHE A 359 -9.56 -9.85 -26.45
N ARG A 360 -10.57 -8.98 -26.34
CA ARG A 360 -11.84 -9.13 -27.07
C ARG A 360 -11.65 -9.17 -28.58
N ALA A 361 -10.81 -8.30 -29.13
CA ALA A 361 -10.52 -8.27 -30.57
C ALA A 361 -9.84 -9.56 -31.02
N THR A 362 -8.94 -10.10 -30.21
CA THR A 362 -8.26 -11.37 -30.49
C THR A 362 -9.23 -12.56 -30.46
N GLU A 363 -10.12 -12.63 -29.47
CA GLU A 363 -11.16 -13.66 -29.43
C GLU A 363 -12.09 -13.59 -30.65
N ARG A 364 -12.53 -12.39 -31.05
CA ARG A 364 -13.35 -12.20 -32.25
C ARG A 364 -12.62 -12.57 -33.54
N PHE A 365 -11.31 -12.31 -33.59
CA PHE A 365 -10.48 -12.67 -34.72
C PHE A 365 -10.36 -14.20 -34.84
N ASP A 366 -10.08 -14.88 -33.72
CA ASP A 366 -9.96 -16.34 -33.67
C ASP A 366 -11.30 -17.03 -34.01
N ASP A 367 -12.43 -16.52 -33.49
CA ASP A 367 -13.78 -17.03 -33.82
C ASP A 367 -14.12 -16.84 -35.32
N CYS A 368 -13.75 -15.70 -35.89
CA CYS A 368 -13.95 -15.40 -37.31
C CYS A 368 -13.13 -16.34 -38.20
N LEU A 369 -11.84 -16.49 -37.90
CA LEU A 369 -10.90 -17.31 -38.66
C LEU A 369 -11.25 -18.79 -38.55
N SER A 370 -11.57 -19.27 -37.35
CA SER A 370 -12.02 -20.64 -37.11
C SER A 370 -13.29 -20.97 -37.90
N GLY A 371 -14.24 -20.03 -37.98
CA GLY A 371 -15.45 -20.19 -38.80
C GLY A 371 -15.15 -20.36 -40.29
N ASN A 372 -14.21 -19.57 -40.83
CA ASN A 372 -13.76 -19.73 -42.22
C ASN A 372 -13.03 -21.06 -42.45
N ILE A 373 -12.17 -21.47 -41.52
CA ILE A 373 -11.46 -22.75 -41.57
C ILE A 373 -12.46 -23.91 -41.62
N VAL A 374 -13.46 -23.93 -40.72
CA VAL A 374 -14.49 -24.98 -40.69
C VAL A 374 -15.32 -24.99 -41.98
N ALA A 375 -15.65 -23.82 -42.54
CA ALA A 375 -16.35 -23.73 -43.82
C ALA A 375 -15.53 -24.35 -44.97
N LEU A 376 -14.21 -24.11 -45.01
CA LEU A 376 -13.31 -24.70 -46.00
C LEU A 376 -13.13 -26.21 -45.79
N LEU A 377 -12.93 -26.67 -44.55
CA LEU A 377 -12.81 -28.09 -44.24
C LEU A 377 -14.06 -28.87 -44.67
N ASN A 378 -15.25 -28.30 -44.42
CA ASN A 378 -16.53 -28.92 -44.79
C ASN A 378 -16.76 -28.93 -46.31
N ALA A 379 -16.40 -27.86 -47.02
CA ALA A 379 -16.60 -27.77 -48.46
C ALA A 379 -15.63 -28.63 -49.28
N PHE A 380 -14.40 -28.82 -48.77
CA PHE A 380 -13.36 -29.62 -49.43
C PHE A 380 -13.15 -31.01 -48.80
N HIS A 381 -13.94 -31.37 -47.78
CA HIS A 381 -13.88 -32.64 -47.05
C HIS A 381 -12.47 -33.00 -46.53
N LEU A 382 -11.77 -32.01 -45.98
CA LEU A 382 -10.42 -32.18 -45.44
C LEU A 382 -10.48 -32.61 -43.96
N PRO A 383 -9.52 -33.42 -43.48
CA PRO A 383 -9.45 -33.80 -42.06
C PRO A 383 -9.14 -32.59 -41.15
N GLU A 384 -9.65 -32.62 -39.93
CA GLU A 384 -9.36 -31.61 -38.90
C GLU A 384 -7.83 -31.52 -38.63
N GLY A 385 -7.30 -30.31 -38.55
CA GLY A 385 -5.86 -30.05 -38.37
C GLY A 385 -5.06 -29.87 -39.67
N ASN A 386 -5.66 -30.12 -40.84
CA ASN A 386 -4.99 -29.91 -42.13
C ASN A 386 -4.90 -28.41 -42.51
N ILE A 387 -5.90 -27.62 -42.09
CA ILE A 387 -5.90 -26.16 -42.16
C ILE A 387 -5.81 -25.61 -40.73
N THR A 388 -4.76 -24.84 -40.47
CA THR A 388 -4.46 -24.16 -39.21
C THR A 388 -4.38 -22.65 -39.43
N GLU A 389 -4.37 -21.86 -38.35
CA GLU A 389 -4.23 -20.40 -38.44
C GLU A 389 -2.95 -19.98 -39.21
N SER A 390 -1.86 -20.74 -39.04
CA SER A 390 -0.57 -20.44 -39.66
C SER A 390 -0.52 -20.69 -41.18
N ASN A 391 -1.29 -21.65 -41.69
CA ASN A 391 -1.27 -22.04 -43.11
C ASN A 391 -2.51 -21.57 -43.89
N TYR A 392 -3.48 -20.93 -43.23
CA TYR A 392 -4.76 -20.53 -43.81
C TYR A 392 -4.62 -19.71 -45.10
N ASN A 393 -3.78 -18.67 -45.12
CA ASN A 393 -3.64 -17.80 -46.29
C ASN A 393 -3.02 -18.52 -47.50
N GLU A 394 -2.03 -19.39 -47.25
CA GLU A 394 -1.37 -20.17 -48.30
C GLU A 394 -2.32 -21.22 -48.89
N VAL A 395 -3.06 -21.92 -48.02
CA VAL A 395 -4.05 -22.92 -48.44
C VAL A 395 -5.22 -22.25 -49.16
N LEU A 396 -5.72 -21.12 -48.67
CA LEU A 396 -6.78 -20.36 -49.33
C LEU A 396 -6.36 -19.91 -50.73
N GLN A 397 -5.12 -19.42 -50.89
CA GLN A 397 -4.59 -19.04 -52.20
C GLN A 397 -4.45 -20.25 -53.14
N SER A 398 -3.98 -21.39 -52.61
CA SER A 398 -3.89 -22.65 -53.35
C SER A 398 -5.27 -23.12 -53.83
N LEU A 399 -6.26 -23.21 -52.94
CA LEU A 399 -7.62 -23.65 -53.24
C LEU A 399 -8.36 -22.69 -54.17
N ASN A 400 -8.14 -21.38 -54.04
CA ASN A 400 -8.70 -20.39 -54.96
C ASN A 400 -8.12 -20.53 -56.37
N SER A 401 -6.86 -20.94 -56.50
CA SER A 401 -6.24 -21.21 -57.81
C SER A 401 -6.74 -22.52 -58.45
N THR A 402 -7.14 -23.51 -57.65
CA THR A 402 -7.61 -24.82 -58.15
C THR A 402 -9.11 -24.88 -58.39
N SER A 403 -9.92 -24.17 -57.58
CA SER A 403 -11.38 -24.25 -57.63
C SER A 403 -12.04 -22.92 -57.23
N PRO A 404 -11.94 -21.89 -58.09
CA PRO A 404 -12.44 -20.55 -57.79
C PRO A 404 -13.97 -20.47 -57.62
N GLU A 405 -14.72 -21.33 -58.31
CA GLU A 405 -16.20 -21.34 -58.26
C GLU A 405 -16.73 -21.77 -56.88
N ILE A 406 -16.08 -22.75 -56.23
CA ILE A 406 -16.46 -23.23 -54.89
C ILE A 406 -16.15 -22.16 -53.84
N ILE A 407 -14.98 -21.52 -53.95
CA ILE A 407 -14.56 -20.44 -53.04
C ILE A 407 -15.47 -19.21 -53.18
N GLN A 408 -15.93 -18.86 -54.38
CA GLN A 408 -16.90 -17.77 -54.55
C GLN A 408 -18.31 -18.11 -54.01
N ALA A 409 -18.68 -19.39 -53.99
CA ALA A 409 -19.92 -19.85 -53.38
C ALA A 409 -19.86 -19.89 -51.84
N LEU A 410 -18.67 -20.09 -51.26
CA LEU A 410 -18.39 -19.94 -49.84
C LEU A 410 -18.33 -18.45 -49.48
N SER A 411 -19.35 -17.93 -48.80
CA SER A 411 -19.37 -16.56 -48.30
C SER A 411 -18.41 -16.34 -47.12
N LEU A 412 -17.10 -16.48 -47.35
CA LEU A 412 -16.05 -16.32 -46.34
C LEU A 412 -16.03 -14.90 -45.77
N LYS A 413 -15.86 -14.78 -44.45
CA LYS A 413 -15.80 -13.48 -43.77
C LYS A 413 -14.38 -12.90 -43.86
N THR A 414 -14.26 -11.60 -44.08
CA THR A 414 -12.96 -10.90 -43.98
C THR A 414 -12.63 -10.63 -42.51
N CYS A 415 -11.64 -11.34 -41.96
CA CYS A 415 -11.19 -11.17 -40.58
C CYS A 415 -9.97 -10.22 -40.57
N ASP A 416 -10.16 -8.96 -40.17
CA ASP A 416 -9.08 -7.98 -40.02
C ASP A 416 -8.96 -7.51 -38.56
N MET A 417 -7.79 -7.74 -37.96
CA MET A 417 -7.50 -7.37 -36.58
C MET A 417 -7.57 -5.84 -36.38
N GLN A 418 -7.10 -5.04 -37.34
CA GLN A 418 -7.10 -3.59 -37.20
C GLN A 418 -8.53 -3.05 -37.23
N ALA A 419 -9.38 -3.60 -38.09
CA ALA A 419 -10.81 -3.30 -38.12
C ALA A 419 -11.53 -3.70 -36.82
N LEU A 420 -11.15 -4.81 -36.19
CA LEU A 420 -11.72 -5.24 -34.91
C LEU A 420 -11.26 -4.37 -33.73
N LEU A 421 -10.00 -3.92 -33.76
CA LEU A 421 -9.45 -2.99 -32.77
C LEU A 421 -10.00 -1.57 -32.94
N SER A 422 -10.39 -1.17 -34.16
CA SER A 422 -10.98 0.15 -34.43
C SER A 422 -12.50 0.21 -34.21
N GLN A 423 -13.16 -0.93 -33.96
CA GLN A 423 -14.57 -1.01 -33.53
C GLN A 423 -14.74 -0.55 -32.09
N GLY A 424 -14.49 0.74 -31.86
CA GLY A 424 -14.81 1.46 -30.63
C GLY A 424 -16.31 1.67 -30.52
N VAL A 425 -16.84 1.52 -29.30
CA VAL A 425 -18.22 1.88 -29.00
C VAL A 425 -18.20 3.16 -28.17
N GLU A 426 -18.91 4.18 -28.64
CA GLU A 426 -19.00 5.48 -27.98
C GLU A 426 -19.75 5.39 -26.64
N GLY A 427 -19.28 6.18 -25.67
CA GLY A 427 -19.97 6.44 -24.41
C GLY A 427 -20.23 5.18 -23.55
N THR A 428 -21.50 4.93 -23.23
CA THR A 428 -21.92 3.87 -22.31
C THR A 428 -21.73 2.46 -22.86
N GLY A 429 -21.65 2.30 -24.18
CA GLY A 429 -21.46 0.99 -24.80
C GLY A 429 -20.11 0.35 -24.49
N LEU A 430 -19.09 1.15 -24.15
CA LEU A 430 -17.81 0.59 -23.69
C LEU A 430 -18.01 -0.26 -22.41
N ALA A 431 -18.66 0.28 -21.38
CA ALA A 431 -18.84 -0.42 -20.12
C ALA A 431 -19.88 -1.55 -20.19
N PHE A 432 -21.01 -1.32 -20.87
CA PHE A 432 -22.16 -2.24 -20.83
C PHE A 432 -22.17 -3.27 -21.96
N ILE A 433 -21.36 -3.09 -23.00
CA ILE A 433 -21.26 -4.01 -24.15
C ILE A 433 -19.85 -4.60 -24.26
N VAL A 434 -18.83 -3.75 -24.45
CA VAL A 434 -17.47 -4.22 -24.73
C VAL A 434 -16.87 -4.97 -23.53
N PHE A 435 -17.00 -4.41 -22.33
CA PHE A 435 -16.46 -5.00 -21.10
C PHE A 435 -17.20 -6.25 -20.65
N THR A 436 -18.53 -6.20 -20.67
CA THR A 436 -19.38 -7.32 -20.28
C THR A 436 -19.20 -8.51 -21.20
N GLU A 437 -19.05 -8.29 -22.52
CA GLU A 437 -18.70 -9.33 -23.47
C GLU A 437 -17.36 -9.99 -23.12
N ALA A 438 -16.31 -9.20 -22.89
CA ALA A 438 -15.01 -9.72 -22.48
C ALA A 438 -15.06 -10.49 -21.15
N ILE A 439 -15.80 -9.98 -20.16
CA ILE A 439 -15.97 -10.61 -18.84
C ILE A 439 -16.63 -11.99 -18.96
N THR A 440 -17.60 -12.18 -19.85
CA THR A 440 -18.25 -13.50 -20.03
C THR A 440 -17.29 -14.59 -20.51
N LYS A 441 -16.19 -14.21 -21.15
CA LYS A 441 -15.15 -15.12 -21.65
C LYS A 441 -14.06 -15.40 -20.59
N MET A 442 -14.06 -14.69 -19.46
CA MET A 442 -13.10 -14.92 -18.38
C MET A 442 -13.58 -16.03 -17.43
N PRO A 443 -12.67 -16.83 -16.85
CA PRO A 443 -13.02 -17.79 -15.81
C PRO A 443 -13.55 -17.06 -14.58
N ILE A 444 -14.58 -17.62 -13.94
CA ILE A 444 -15.26 -17.00 -12.78
C ILE A 444 -15.87 -15.64 -13.18
N SER A 445 -16.57 -15.59 -14.31
CA SER A 445 -17.14 -14.36 -14.89
C SER A 445 -18.02 -13.53 -13.92
N PRO A 446 -18.81 -14.11 -12.98
CA PRO A 446 -19.58 -13.32 -12.02
C PRO A 446 -18.71 -12.45 -11.10
N LEU A 447 -17.53 -12.94 -10.68
CA LEU A 447 -16.63 -12.20 -9.80
C LEU A 447 -16.07 -10.95 -10.49
N TRP A 448 -15.61 -11.10 -11.73
CA TRP A 448 -15.10 -9.99 -12.52
C TRP A 448 -16.20 -8.95 -12.80
N ALA A 449 -17.42 -9.39 -13.09
CA ALA A 449 -18.56 -8.48 -13.24
C ALA A 449 -18.85 -7.69 -11.96
N MET A 450 -18.89 -8.34 -10.80
CA MET A 450 -19.10 -7.68 -9.50
C MET A 450 -18.02 -6.63 -9.22
N LEU A 451 -16.75 -6.98 -9.40
CA LEU A 451 -15.61 -6.06 -9.19
C LEU A 451 -15.66 -4.87 -10.15
N PHE A 452 -15.97 -5.10 -11.42
CA PHE A 452 -16.05 -4.04 -12.42
C PHE A 452 -17.18 -3.05 -12.09
N PHE A 453 -18.39 -3.53 -11.81
CA PHE A 453 -19.52 -2.65 -11.56
C PHE A 453 -19.47 -1.96 -10.19
N ILE A 454 -18.88 -2.57 -9.15
CA ILE A 454 -18.67 -1.85 -7.87
C ILE A 454 -17.63 -0.73 -8.02
N MET A 455 -16.60 -0.93 -8.84
CA MET A 455 -15.63 0.13 -9.17
C MET A 455 -16.31 1.31 -9.88
N LEU A 456 -17.09 1.04 -10.93
CA LEU A 456 -17.84 2.10 -11.64
C LEU A 456 -18.82 2.81 -10.71
N PHE A 457 -19.48 2.07 -9.82
CA PHE A 457 -20.38 2.66 -8.83
C PHE A 457 -19.64 3.65 -7.91
N CYS A 458 -18.46 3.26 -7.40
CA CYS A 458 -17.64 4.12 -6.55
C CYS A 458 -17.14 5.39 -7.28
N LEU A 459 -16.67 5.26 -8.52
CA LEU A 459 -16.24 6.41 -9.35
C LEU A 459 -17.39 7.36 -9.65
N GLY A 460 -18.58 6.85 -9.97
CA GLY A 460 -19.76 7.68 -10.18
C GLY A 460 -20.18 8.40 -8.91
N LEU A 461 -20.21 7.68 -7.78
CA LEU A 461 -20.64 8.23 -6.50
C LEU A 461 -19.70 9.33 -5.99
N SER A 462 -18.38 9.17 -6.17
CA SER A 462 -17.39 10.20 -5.76
C SER A 462 -17.54 11.49 -6.56
N THR A 463 -17.76 11.41 -7.88
CA THR A 463 -18.02 12.60 -8.70
C THR A 463 -19.30 13.31 -8.26
N MET A 464 -20.36 12.54 -7.96
CA MET A 464 -21.64 13.11 -7.53
C MET A 464 -21.55 13.90 -6.21
N PHE A 465 -20.59 13.58 -5.32
CA PHE A 465 -20.37 14.37 -4.10
C PHE A 465 -20.01 15.82 -4.41
N GLY A 466 -19.13 16.05 -5.39
CA GLY A 466 -18.76 17.40 -5.82
C GLY A 466 -19.86 18.11 -6.59
N SER A 467 -20.61 17.39 -7.43
CA SER A 467 -21.74 17.96 -8.17
C SER A 467 -22.86 18.42 -7.22
N VAL A 468 -23.19 17.65 -6.18
CA VAL A 468 -24.19 18.05 -5.18
C VAL A 468 -23.72 19.28 -4.39
N GLU A 469 -22.46 19.32 -3.95
CA GLU A 469 -21.93 20.49 -3.23
C GLU A 469 -21.94 21.75 -4.14
N GLY A 470 -21.63 21.58 -5.43
CA GLY A 470 -21.71 22.63 -6.46
C GLY A 470 -23.12 23.16 -6.74
N VAL A 471 -24.18 22.48 -6.27
CA VAL A 471 -25.57 22.96 -6.37
C VAL A 471 -26.09 23.47 -5.03
N VAL A 472 -25.90 22.72 -3.96
CA VAL A 472 -26.48 23.03 -2.64
C VAL A 472 -25.86 24.29 -2.04
N MET A 473 -24.54 24.48 -2.14
CA MET A 473 -23.88 25.64 -1.52
C MET A 473 -24.24 26.96 -2.21
N PRO A 474 -24.24 27.08 -3.55
CA PRO A 474 -24.71 28.29 -4.22
C PRO A 474 -26.17 28.66 -3.92
N LEU A 475 -27.06 27.66 -3.78
CA LEU A 475 -28.46 27.90 -3.42
C LEU A 475 -28.61 28.47 -2.00
N GLN A 476 -27.73 28.06 -1.07
CA GLN A 476 -27.67 28.65 0.27
C GLN A 476 -27.18 30.11 0.21
N ASP A 477 -26.14 30.38 -0.57
CA ASP A 477 -25.59 31.74 -0.73
C ASP A 477 -26.61 32.72 -1.35
N LEU A 478 -27.48 32.24 -2.24
CA LEU A 478 -28.57 33.02 -2.84
C LEU A 478 -29.74 33.30 -1.87
N ASN A 479 -29.75 32.69 -0.68
CA ASN A 479 -30.84 32.77 0.30
C ASN A 479 -32.23 32.43 -0.28
N VAL A 480 -32.28 31.45 -1.20
CA VAL A 480 -33.54 30.97 -1.81
C VAL A 480 -34.46 30.35 -0.74
N PHE A 481 -33.85 29.69 0.25
CA PHE A 481 -34.55 29.05 1.36
C PHE A 481 -34.32 29.82 2.67
N PRO A 482 -35.27 29.80 3.61
CA PRO A 482 -35.09 30.42 4.92
C PRO A 482 -33.87 29.83 5.65
N LYS A 483 -33.04 30.69 6.26
CA LYS A 483 -31.85 30.29 7.03
C LYS A 483 -32.16 29.37 8.24
N THR A 484 -33.43 29.26 8.63
CA THR A 484 -33.89 28.38 9.72
C THR A 484 -33.97 26.92 9.30
N TRP A 485 -33.95 26.63 8.00
CA TRP A 485 -34.06 25.26 7.51
C TRP A 485 -32.72 24.52 7.62
N PRO A 486 -32.73 23.26 8.10
CA PRO A 486 -31.51 22.47 8.24
C PRO A 486 -30.97 22.05 6.87
N LYS A 487 -29.65 21.86 6.75
CA LYS A 487 -28.96 21.49 5.49
C LYS A 487 -29.50 20.16 4.94
N GLU A 488 -29.88 19.23 5.82
CA GLU A 488 -30.48 17.95 5.46
C GLU A 488 -31.76 18.10 4.62
N ALA A 489 -32.61 19.07 4.97
CA ALA A 489 -33.86 19.34 4.26
C ALA A 489 -33.58 19.93 2.87
N LEU A 490 -32.60 20.83 2.78
CA LEU A 490 -32.21 21.42 1.50
C LEU A 490 -31.63 20.36 0.54
N THR A 491 -30.67 19.56 1.00
CA THR A 491 -30.08 18.49 0.18
C THR A 491 -31.14 17.49 -0.26
N GLY A 492 -32.07 17.13 0.63
CA GLY A 492 -33.19 16.23 0.30
C GLY A 492 -34.11 16.78 -0.79
N ILE A 493 -34.45 18.07 -0.73
CA ILE A 493 -35.29 18.73 -1.75
C ILE A 493 -34.58 18.77 -3.10
N VAL A 494 -33.29 19.13 -3.12
CA VAL A 494 -32.49 19.14 -4.36
C VAL A 494 -32.45 17.73 -4.98
N CYS A 495 -32.16 16.70 -4.19
CA CYS A 495 -32.14 15.31 -4.67
C CYS A 495 -33.51 14.86 -5.19
N LEU A 496 -34.60 15.22 -4.50
CA LEU A 496 -35.97 14.86 -4.91
C LEU A 496 -36.38 15.57 -6.22
N ALA A 497 -36.03 16.84 -6.36
CA ALA A 497 -36.28 17.61 -7.59
C ALA A 497 -35.47 17.05 -8.77
N SER A 498 -34.18 16.76 -8.55
CA SER A 498 -33.33 16.12 -9.57
C SER A 498 -33.83 14.73 -9.96
N PHE A 499 -34.30 13.93 -8.99
CA PHE A 499 -34.92 12.63 -9.26
C PHE A 499 -36.16 12.76 -10.17
N ALA A 500 -37.06 13.70 -9.85
CA ALA A 500 -38.29 13.90 -10.63
C ALA A 500 -38.00 14.27 -12.08
N ILE A 501 -36.97 15.10 -12.33
CA ILE A 501 -36.55 15.47 -13.69
C ILE A 501 -35.81 14.31 -14.38
N ALA A 502 -34.98 13.56 -13.64
CA ALA A 502 -34.23 12.42 -14.18
C ALA A 502 -35.12 11.25 -14.63
N LEU A 503 -36.42 11.23 -14.29
CA LEU A 503 -37.37 10.23 -14.80
C LEU A 503 -37.44 10.20 -16.33
N ILE A 504 -37.12 11.31 -17.02
CA ILE A 504 -37.04 11.34 -18.49
C ILE A 504 -36.07 10.30 -19.04
N PHE A 505 -34.97 10.01 -18.33
CA PHE A 505 -33.97 9.04 -18.77
C PHE A 505 -34.38 7.57 -18.55
N THR A 506 -35.51 7.33 -17.86
CA THR A 506 -36.06 5.98 -17.66
C THR A 506 -37.13 5.60 -18.68
N GLN A 507 -37.40 6.49 -19.63
CA GLN A 507 -38.27 6.25 -20.79
C GLN A 507 -37.56 5.38 -21.84
N ARG A 508 -38.30 4.86 -22.83
CA ARG A 508 -37.70 4.05 -23.91
C ARG A 508 -36.72 4.83 -24.78
N SER A 509 -36.93 6.14 -24.94
CA SER A 509 -35.99 7.03 -25.62
C SER A 509 -34.92 7.63 -24.69
N GLY A 510 -34.82 7.17 -23.45
CA GLY A 510 -33.98 7.75 -22.40
C GLY A 510 -32.48 7.77 -22.73
N GLU A 511 -31.96 6.76 -23.43
CA GLU A 511 -30.56 6.70 -23.86
C GLU A 511 -30.21 7.83 -24.85
N TYR A 512 -31.11 8.13 -25.79
CA TYR A 512 -30.92 9.23 -26.76
C TYR A 512 -30.91 10.59 -26.06
N TRP A 513 -31.79 10.79 -25.07
CA TRP A 513 -31.76 11.99 -24.24
C TRP A 513 -30.45 12.09 -23.47
N LEU A 514 -29.99 11.01 -22.85
CA LEU A 514 -28.73 11.02 -22.10
C LEU A 514 -27.54 11.38 -22.99
N ALA A 515 -27.42 10.76 -24.16
CA ALA A 515 -26.34 11.04 -25.11
C ALA A 515 -26.34 12.50 -25.60
N LEU A 516 -27.53 13.05 -25.89
CA LEU A 516 -27.68 14.46 -26.26
C LEU A 516 -27.21 15.40 -25.14
N PHE A 517 -27.65 15.14 -23.91
CA PHE A 517 -27.27 15.97 -22.76
C PHE A 517 -25.78 15.86 -22.45
N ASP A 518 -25.18 14.67 -22.50
CA ASP A 518 -23.75 14.47 -22.21
C ASP A 518 -22.86 15.24 -23.20
N SER A 519 -23.15 15.14 -24.50
CA SER A 519 -22.37 15.80 -25.56
C SER A 519 -22.41 17.33 -25.47
N PHE A 520 -23.60 17.92 -25.24
CA PHE A 520 -23.77 19.38 -25.23
C PHE A 520 -23.51 20.02 -23.86
N ALA A 521 -23.98 19.42 -22.76
CA ALA A 521 -23.83 20.00 -21.43
C ALA A 521 -22.38 19.88 -20.91
N GLY A 522 -21.66 18.83 -21.33
CA GLY A 522 -20.29 18.56 -20.93
C GLY A 522 -19.20 19.20 -21.81
N SER A 523 -19.54 20.14 -22.70
CA SER A 523 -18.59 20.77 -23.63
C SER A 523 -18.67 22.30 -23.61
N ILE A 524 -19.65 22.89 -24.30
CA ILE A 524 -19.77 24.34 -24.52
C ILE A 524 -19.83 25.15 -23.20
N PRO A 525 -20.66 24.78 -22.20
CA PRO A 525 -20.78 25.56 -20.97
C PRO A 525 -19.47 25.64 -20.19
N LEU A 526 -18.71 24.54 -20.13
CA LEU A 526 -17.45 24.46 -19.38
C LEU A 526 -16.41 25.43 -19.97
N LEU A 527 -16.28 25.46 -21.30
CA LEU A 527 -15.35 26.36 -21.99
C LEU A 527 -15.67 27.84 -21.75
N ILE A 528 -16.96 28.21 -21.87
CA ILE A 528 -17.39 29.60 -21.69
C ILE A 528 -17.17 30.05 -20.24
N ILE A 529 -17.55 29.22 -19.26
CA ILE A 529 -17.40 29.56 -17.85
C ILE A 529 -15.91 29.66 -17.50
N ALA A 530 -15.10 28.66 -17.85
CA ALA A 530 -13.64 28.66 -17.61
C ALA A 530 -12.96 29.93 -18.15
N PHE A 531 -13.32 30.34 -19.37
CA PHE A 531 -12.84 31.58 -19.98
C PHE A 531 -13.26 32.82 -19.18
N CYS A 532 -14.53 32.89 -18.76
CA CYS A 532 -15.04 33.98 -17.93
C CYS A 532 -14.37 34.04 -16.54
N GLU A 533 -14.11 32.90 -15.90
CA GLU A 533 -13.42 32.82 -14.60
C GLU A 533 -11.99 33.37 -14.71
N MET A 534 -11.24 32.97 -15.74
CA MET A 534 -9.90 33.46 -16.01
C MET A 534 -9.88 34.98 -16.23
N ILE A 535 -10.81 35.51 -17.03
CA ILE A 535 -10.92 36.96 -17.26
C ILE A 535 -11.29 37.71 -15.98
N ALA A 536 -12.25 37.19 -15.23
CA ALA A 536 -12.73 37.79 -13.99
C ALA A 536 -11.60 37.94 -12.96
N VAL A 537 -10.75 36.93 -12.80
CA VAL A 537 -9.64 37.00 -11.85
C VAL A 537 -8.49 37.85 -12.39
N CYS A 538 -8.04 37.62 -13.63
CA CYS A 538 -6.84 38.29 -14.16
C CYS A 538 -7.06 39.80 -14.41
N TYR A 539 -8.22 40.19 -14.95
CA TYR A 539 -8.46 41.55 -15.43
C TYR A 539 -9.41 42.38 -14.56
N ILE A 540 -10.37 41.76 -13.84
CA ILE A 540 -11.36 42.47 -13.01
C ILE A 540 -10.96 42.48 -11.53
N TYR A 541 -10.50 41.35 -10.99
CA TYR A 541 -9.94 41.29 -9.63
C TYR A 541 -8.50 41.85 -9.60
N GLY A 542 -7.73 41.57 -10.66
CA GLY A 542 -6.40 42.13 -10.90
C GLY A 542 -5.28 41.17 -10.48
N ILE A 543 -4.43 40.82 -11.45
CA ILE A 543 -3.35 39.86 -11.25
C ILE A 543 -2.31 40.33 -10.20
N ASP A 544 -2.06 41.64 -10.09
CA ASP A 544 -1.16 42.22 -9.08
C ASP A 544 -1.72 42.09 -7.65
N SER A 545 -3.04 42.09 -7.48
CA SER A 545 -3.71 41.84 -6.19
C SER A 545 -3.61 40.37 -5.80
N VAL A 546 -3.65 39.46 -6.78
CA VAL A 546 -3.42 38.02 -6.61
C VAL A 546 -1.95 37.77 -6.22
N PHE A 547 -0.99 38.25 -7.03
CA PHE A 547 0.44 38.13 -6.76
C PHE A 547 0.92 38.97 -5.57
N GLY A 548 0.20 39.98 -5.10
CA GLY A 548 0.48 40.69 -3.84
C GLY A 548 0.04 39.92 -2.59
N THR A 549 -0.88 38.97 -2.75
CA THR A 549 -1.41 38.09 -1.70
C THR A 549 -0.42 36.96 -1.34
N PHE A 550 0.33 36.43 -2.32
CA PHE A 550 1.21 35.27 -2.14
C PHE A 550 2.57 35.55 -1.45
N PRO A 551 3.37 36.59 -1.81
CA PRO A 551 4.69 36.81 -1.25
C PRO A 551 4.65 37.46 0.15
N LYS A 552 3.54 38.03 0.61
CA LYS A 552 3.45 38.55 2.00
C LYS A 552 3.36 37.43 3.05
N ILE A 553 2.87 36.25 2.67
CA ILE A 553 2.86 35.04 3.52
C ILE A 553 4.28 34.45 3.64
N TYR A 554 5.14 34.66 2.63
CA TYR A 554 6.54 34.20 2.64
C TYR A 554 7.53 35.24 3.21
N LYS A 555 7.30 36.54 3.01
CA LYS A 555 8.24 37.62 3.39
C LYS A 555 8.30 37.94 4.88
N ARG A 556 7.38 37.47 5.73
CA ARG A 556 7.44 37.72 7.18
C ARG A 556 8.41 36.80 7.93
N CYS A 557 8.98 35.79 7.27
CA CYS A 557 10.04 34.94 7.84
C CYS A 557 11.47 35.40 7.50
N PHE A 558 11.66 36.39 6.63
CA PHE A 558 12.99 36.89 6.24
C PHE A 558 12.99 38.40 6.06
N SER A 559 12.74 39.15 7.13
CA SER A 559 13.24 40.51 7.35
C SER A 559 12.76 41.01 8.71
N ASP A 560 13.60 40.89 9.74
CA ASP A 560 13.70 41.96 10.73
C ASP A 560 15.10 41.97 11.38
N PRO A 561 16.02 42.84 10.91
CA PRO A 561 17.17 43.25 11.67
C PRO A 561 16.80 44.47 12.53
N GLY A 562 16.82 44.28 13.85
CA GLY A 562 17.04 45.38 14.80
C GLY A 562 15.82 46.16 15.28
N GLN A 563 15.32 45.77 16.46
CA GLN A 563 15.12 46.62 17.65
C GLN A 563 14.53 48.04 17.45
N THR A 564 13.31 48.29 17.97
CA THR A 564 13.01 49.31 19.01
C THR A 564 11.50 49.38 19.34
N ARG A 565 11.15 49.30 20.63
CA ARG A 565 9.83 49.73 21.17
C ARG A 565 9.77 51.28 21.21
N PRO A 566 8.58 51.93 21.23
CA PRO A 566 7.87 52.18 22.50
C PRO A 566 6.31 52.21 22.48
N LEU A 567 5.78 51.79 23.63
CA LEU A 567 4.54 52.08 24.40
C LEU A 567 3.48 53.13 23.94
N LEU A 568 2.20 52.78 24.25
CA LEU A 568 1.02 53.52 24.79
C LEU A 568 -0.27 53.03 24.07
N ASN A 569 -1.45 52.73 24.64
CA ASN A 569 -2.08 53.08 25.93
C ASN A 569 -3.32 52.18 26.23
N PHE A 570 -3.43 51.76 27.50
CA PHE A 570 -4.60 51.43 28.37
C PHE A 570 -6.02 51.14 27.83
N ARG A 571 -6.59 50.00 28.31
CA ARG A 571 -7.83 50.01 29.14
C ARG A 571 -7.95 48.79 30.08
N VAL A 572 -8.55 49.08 31.23
CA VAL A 572 -8.60 48.37 32.52
C VAL A 572 -9.45 47.08 32.51
N PHE A 573 -8.94 45.99 33.10
CA PHE A 573 -9.72 44.88 33.65
C PHE A 573 -9.28 44.59 35.10
N SER A 574 -10.26 44.26 35.95
CA SER A 574 -10.16 44.12 37.42
C SER A 574 -9.30 42.94 37.88
N CYS A 575 -8.64 43.09 39.04
CA CYS A 575 -7.50 42.30 39.51
C CYS A 575 -7.86 41.02 40.31
N THR A 576 -9.09 40.52 40.22
CA THR A 576 -9.56 39.39 41.06
C THR A 576 -9.88 38.12 40.28
N ASP A 577 -10.32 38.22 39.02
CA ASP A 577 -10.53 37.08 38.12
C ASP A 577 -9.25 36.62 37.40
N LEU A 578 -8.18 37.42 37.49
CA LEU A 578 -6.91 37.16 36.82
C LEU A 578 -6.09 36.04 37.49
N LYS A 579 -6.27 35.76 38.79
CA LYS A 579 -5.40 34.80 39.52
C LYS A 579 -5.75 33.33 39.26
N LEU A 580 -7.01 33.00 38.98
CA LEU A 580 -7.43 31.63 38.66
C LEU A 580 -7.12 31.30 37.19
N ASP A 581 -7.35 32.26 36.30
CA ASP A 581 -7.09 32.12 34.87
C ASP A 581 -5.58 32.19 34.54
N MET A 582 -4.77 32.93 35.30
CA MET A 582 -3.31 32.89 35.17
C MET A 582 -2.66 31.61 35.73
N ALA A 583 -3.31 30.90 36.65
CA ALA A 583 -2.80 29.61 37.13
C ALA A 583 -3.05 28.50 36.10
N GLN A 584 -4.22 28.51 35.45
CA GLN A 584 -4.51 27.62 34.33
C GLN A 584 -3.73 27.99 33.06
N ARG A 585 -3.55 29.28 32.75
CA ARG A 585 -2.67 29.72 31.66
C ARG A 585 -1.20 29.43 31.92
N ARG A 586 -0.69 29.51 33.15
CA ARG A 586 0.69 29.08 33.46
C ARG A 586 0.92 27.59 33.29
N ILE A 587 -0.04 26.75 33.66
CA ILE A 587 0.04 25.29 33.38
C ILE A 587 0.00 25.05 31.86
N GLN A 588 -0.79 25.83 31.11
CA GLN A 588 -0.86 25.77 29.65
C GLN A 588 0.30 26.47 28.92
N GLU A 589 1.05 27.35 29.58
CA GLU A 589 2.23 28.07 29.07
C GLU A 589 3.51 27.31 29.39
N ASP A 590 3.62 26.64 30.55
CA ASP A 590 4.72 25.69 30.85
C ASP A 590 4.63 24.44 29.96
N GLU A 591 3.42 23.94 29.64
CA GLU A 591 3.25 22.92 28.59
C GLU A 591 3.55 23.46 27.19
N ARG A 592 3.52 24.78 26.96
CA ARG A 592 3.82 25.40 25.65
C ARG A 592 5.33 25.68 25.47
N TYR A 593 6.04 25.98 26.54
CA TYR A 593 7.47 26.33 26.49
C TYR A 593 8.39 25.11 26.34
N GLU A 594 7.98 23.91 26.79
CA GLU A 594 8.71 22.65 26.49
C GLU A 594 8.37 22.05 25.11
N THR A 595 7.43 22.63 24.35
CA THR A 595 6.90 22.01 23.11
C THR A 595 7.58 22.38 21.80
N GLU A 596 8.60 23.23 21.77
CA GLU A 596 9.22 23.68 20.51
C GLU A 596 10.39 22.81 20.00
N ASP A 597 11.10 22.02 20.81
CA ASP A 597 12.36 21.39 20.36
C ASP A 597 12.27 19.91 19.91
N ARG A 598 11.26 19.13 20.33
CA ARG A 598 11.19 17.68 20.03
C ARG A 598 10.11 17.36 18.99
N PRO A 599 10.45 16.59 17.93
CA PRO A 599 9.49 16.28 16.87
C PRO A 599 8.35 15.39 17.39
N LYS A 600 7.19 15.50 16.77
CA LYS A 600 5.95 14.79 17.15
C LYS A 600 5.43 13.97 15.98
N TRP A 601 4.66 12.93 16.28
CA TRP A 601 3.93 12.18 15.26
C TRP A 601 2.76 13.01 14.71
N ASP A 602 2.59 13.04 13.39
CA ASP A 602 1.46 13.75 12.76
C ASP A 602 0.11 13.13 13.15
N ASN A 603 0.08 11.80 13.28
CA ASN A 603 -1.12 11.07 13.71
C ASN A 603 -0.77 9.73 14.39
N LYS A 604 -1.78 9.13 15.03
CA LYS A 604 -1.63 7.87 15.78
C LYS A 604 -1.32 6.67 14.88
N VAL A 605 -1.83 6.67 13.65
CA VAL A 605 -1.64 5.56 12.70
C VAL A 605 -0.18 5.50 12.25
N GLN A 606 0.46 6.63 12.01
CA GLN A 606 1.88 6.74 11.67
C GLN A 606 2.77 6.15 12.77
N TYR A 607 2.49 6.46 14.03
CA TYR A 607 3.16 5.84 15.17
C TYR A 607 2.97 4.31 15.19
N LEU A 608 1.72 3.85 15.10
CA LEU A 608 1.40 2.41 15.14
C LEU A 608 2.03 1.65 13.97
N LEU A 609 1.96 2.18 12.75
CA LEU A 609 2.60 1.58 11.57
C LEU A 609 4.11 1.57 11.69
N THR A 610 4.72 2.56 12.34
CA THR A 610 6.16 2.57 12.63
C THR A 610 6.54 1.47 13.61
N CYS A 611 5.81 1.34 14.72
CA CYS A 611 6.04 0.24 15.67
C CYS A 611 5.82 -1.14 15.03
N VAL A 612 4.74 -1.31 14.26
CA VAL A 612 4.44 -2.56 13.54
C VAL A 612 5.52 -2.83 12.48
N GLY A 613 5.97 -1.83 11.73
CA GLY A 613 7.01 -2.01 10.71
C GLY A 613 8.40 -2.29 11.31
N PHE A 614 8.65 -1.87 12.55
CA PHE A 614 9.88 -2.23 13.26
C PHE A 614 9.84 -3.64 13.85
N ALA A 615 8.69 -4.09 14.34
CA ALA A 615 8.50 -5.46 14.83
C ALA A 615 8.40 -6.47 13.68
N VAL A 616 7.56 -6.20 12.68
CA VAL A 616 7.37 -7.07 11.52
C VAL A 616 8.48 -6.83 10.51
N GLY A 617 9.41 -7.78 10.42
CA GLY A 617 10.55 -7.71 9.52
C GLY A 617 10.79 -9.01 8.76
N LEU A 618 12.00 -9.10 8.19
CA LEU A 618 12.46 -10.28 7.45
C LEU A 618 12.41 -11.58 8.29
N GLY A 619 12.57 -11.46 9.61
CA GLY A 619 12.49 -12.57 10.55
C GLY A 619 11.13 -13.28 10.55
N ASN A 620 10.03 -12.56 10.35
CA ASN A 620 8.69 -13.13 10.27
C ASN A 620 8.48 -13.94 8.98
N VAL A 621 9.15 -13.52 7.90
CA VAL A 621 8.96 -14.10 6.56
C VAL A 621 9.87 -15.31 6.34
N TRP A 622 11.12 -15.34 6.80
CA TRP A 622 11.98 -16.52 6.57
C TRP A 622 12.46 -17.26 7.81
N ARG A 623 12.69 -16.56 8.93
CA ARG A 623 13.28 -17.20 10.11
C ARG A 623 12.23 -17.98 10.86
N PHE A 624 11.05 -17.39 11.05
CA PHE A 624 9.94 -18.04 11.73
C PHE A 624 9.44 -19.30 11.02
N PRO A 625 9.18 -19.30 9.68
CA PRO A 625 8.79 -20.53 8.98
C PRO A 625 9.88 -21.61 9.03
N TYR A 626 11.15 -21.22 8.92
CA TYR A 626 12.29 -22.14 9.07
C TYR A 626 12.31 -22.78 10.46
N LEU A 627 12.16 -22.00 11.54
CA LEU A 627 12.10 -22.52 12.91
C LEU A 627 10.89 -23.45 13.12
N CYS A 628 9.74 -23.12 12.54
CA CYS A 628 8.58 -24.02 12.54
C CYS A 628 8.91 -25.34 11.83
N GLN A 629 9.61 -25.30 10.69
CA GLN A 629 9.93 -26.49 9.90
C GLN A 629 10.85 -27.46 10.66
N ILE A 630 11.94 -26.94 11.26
CA ILE A 630 12.94 -27.78 11.96
C ILE A 630 12.47 -28.27 13.33
N TYR A 631 11.52 -27.57 13.97
CA TYR A 631 11.03 -27.90 15.31
C TYR A 631 9.62 -28.50 15.32
N GLY A 632 9.34 -29.37 14.35
CA GLY A 632 8.14 -30.21 14.36
C GLY A 632 6.85 -29.47 14.01
N GLY A 633 6.92 -28.49 13.12
CA GLY A 633 5.79 -27.73 12.59
C GLY A 633 5.02 -27.01 13.69
N GLY A 634 3.79 -27.45 13.90
CA GLY A 634 2.85 -26.86 14.86
C GLY A 634 3.33 -26.95 16.31
N ALA A 635 4.25 -27.86 16.63
CA ALA A 635 4.80 -28.00 17.99
C ALA A 635 5.55 -26.73 18.44
N PHE A 636 6.30 -26.09 17.54
CA PHE A 636 7.05 -24.86 17.82
C PHE A 636 6.16 -23.67 18.24
N LEU A 637 4.90 -23.64 17.77
CA LEU A 637 3.95 -22.58 18.08
C LEU A 637 3.64 -22.49 19.59
N ILE A 638 3.75 -23.61 20.32
CA ILE A 638 3.44 -23.66 21.76
C ILE A 638 4.50 -22.88 22.58
N PRO A 639 5.81 -23.22 22.53
CA PRO A 639 6.85 -22.41 23.17
C PRO A 639 6.84 -20.94 22.73
N TYR A 640 6.60 -20.68 21.43
CA TYR A 640 6.56 -19.32 20.88
C TYR A 640 5.43 -18.46 21.50
N LEU A 641 4.22 -19.00 21.62
CA LEU A 641 3.08 -18.29 22.22
C LEU A 641 3.27 -18.09 23.73
N ILE A 642 3.88 -19.05 24.43
CA ILE A 642 4.20 -18.90 25.86
C ILE A 642 5.22 -17.78 26.05
N ALA A 643 6.30 -17.76 25.27
CA ALA A 643 7.30 -16.70 25.32
C ALA A 643 6.69 -15.32 24.96
N LEU A 644 5.79 -15.25 23.98
CA LEU A 644 5.06 -14.01 23.64
C LEU A 644 4.29 -13.45 24.84
N VAL A 645 3.49 -14.29 25.50
CA VAL A 645 2.59 -13.84 26.58
C VAL A 645 3.35 -13.48 27.85
N PHE A 646 4.36 -14.26 28.22
CA PHE A 646 5.05 -14.12 29.51
C PHE A 646 6.36 -13.33 29.45
N GLU A 647 6.97 -13.14 28.29
CA GLU A 647 8.20 -12.32 28.13
C GLU A 647 7.98 -11.15 27.18
N GLY A 648 7.51 -11.44 25.96
CA GLY A 648 7.40 -10.44 24.89
C GLY A 648 6.48 -9.27 25.21
N LEU A 649 5.19 -9.55 25.50
CA LEU A 649 4.19 -8.52 25.80
C LEU A 649 4.52 -7.71 27.06
N PRO A 650 4.93 -8.32 28.19
CA PRO A 650 5.33 -7.57 29.37
C PRO A 650 6.50 -6.62 29.13
N LEU A 651 7.53 -7.05 28.41
CA LEU A 651 8.68 -6.20 28.08
C LEU A 651 8.31 -5.09 27.09
N LEU A 652 7.56 -5.43 26.04
CA LEU A 652 7.08 -4.44 25.07
C LEU A 652 6.26 -3.34 25.75
N TYR A 653 5.35 -3.72 26.63
CA TYR A 653 4.53 -2.76 27.37
C TYR A 653 5.39 -1.87 28.28
N LEU A 654 6.41 -2.45 28.93
CA LEU A 654 7.36 -1.71 29.77
C LEU A 654 8.16 -0.69 28.96
N GLU A 655 8.75 -1.08 27.82
CA GLU A 655 9.53 -0.17 26.96
C GLU A 655 8.70 1.01 26.43
N LEU A 656 7.47 0.74 25.96
CA LEU A 656 6.59 1.79 25.45
C LEU A 656 6.15 2.73 26.57
N ALA A 657 5.82 2.20 27.75
CA ALA A 657 5.40 3.00 28.89
C ALA A 657 6.53 3.87 29.46
N ILE A 658 7.75 3.33 29.61
CA ILE A 658 8.87 4.09 30.18
C ILE A 658 9.35 5.19 29.23
N GLY A 659 9.39 4.91 27.91
CA GLY A 659 9.73 5.91 26.89
C GLY A 659 8.73 7.06 26.86
N GLN A 660 7.42 6.74 26.94
CA GLN A 660 6.37 7.75 26.97
C GLN A 660 6.36 8.57 28.27
N SER A 661 6.62 7.93 29.42
CA SER A 661 6.64 8.59 30.73
C SER A 661 7.80 9.60 30.84
N LEU A 662 9.02 9.16 30.54
CA LEU A 662 10.23 9.98 30.73
C LEU A 662 10.54 10.90 29.54
N ARG A 663 9.93 10.67 28.37
CA ARG A 663 10.08 11.47 27.14
C ARG A 663 11.55 11.68 26.71
N GLN A 664 12.37 10.66 26.85
CA GLN A 664 13.78 10.63 26.43
C GLN A 664 14.06 9.39 25.56
N GLY A 665 15.19 9.36 24.84
CA GLY A 665 15.67 8.14 24.19
C GLY A 665 16.22 7.12 25.18
N SER A 666 16.71 5.98 24.68
CA SER A 666 17.13 4.85 25.53
C SER A 666 18.19 5.23 26.59
N ILE A 667 19.29 5.90 26.21
CA ILE A 667 20.33 6.32 27.18
C ILE A 667 19.77 7.32 28.21
N GLY A 668 18.97 8.29 27.77
CA GLY A 668 18.36 9.28 28.66
C GLY A 668 17.47 8.62 29.71
N VAL A 669 16.59 7.70 29.29
CA VAL A 669 15.68 6.94 30.16
C VAL A 669 16.45 6.25 31.29
N TRP A 670 17.46 5.44 30.95
CA TRP A 670 18.17 4.64 31.95
C TRP A 670 19.04 5.51 32.88
N ASN A 671 19.66 6.57 32.36
CA ASN A 671 20.44 7.51 33.17
C ASN A 671 19.57 8.33 34.13
N SER A 672 18.34 8.69 33.73
CA SER A 672 17.37 9.42 34.54
C SER A 672 16.80 8.58 35.69
N ILE A 673 16.67 7.26 35.51
CA ILE A 673 16.29 6.34 36.61
C ILE A 673 17.43 6.24 37.62
N SER A 674 18.64 5.99 37.15
CA SER A 674 19.85 6.00 37.97
C SER A 674 21.10 6.18 37.11
N PRO A 675 22.04 7.05 37.48
CA PRO A 675 23.28 7.22 36.72
C PRO A 675 24.10 5.93 36.55
N TYR A 676 23.97 4.97 37.48
CA TYR A 676 24.63 3.67 37.38
C TYR A 676 24.08 2.78 36.26
N LEU A 677 22.84 3.03 35.81
CA LEU A 677 22.15 2.23 34.79
C LEU A 677 22.33 2.77 33.37
N GLY A 678 23.02 3.90 33.18
CA GLY A 678 23.25 4.49 31.85
C GLY A 678 23.92 3.53 30.85
N GLY A 679 24.66 2.53 31.34
CA GLY A 679 25.26 1.48 30.51
C GLY A 679 24.26 0.59 29.76
N VAL A 680 23.02 0.46 30.24
CA VAL A 680 21.94 -0.31 29.56
C VAL A 680 21.56 0.36 28.24
N GLY A 681 21.46 1.69 28.22
CA GLY A 681 21.17 2.43 27.00
C GLY A 681 22.33 2.40 26.00
N VAL A 682 23.58 2.46 26.48
CA VAL A 682 24.78 2.35 25.63
C VAL A 682 24.85 0.95 24.99
N ALA A 683 24.50 -0.08 25.76
CA ALA A 683 24.42 -1.44 25.26
C ALA A 683 23.35 -1.60 24.16
N SER A 684 22.16 -1.04 24.39
CA SER A 684 21.06 -1.02 23.40
C SER A 684 21.48 -0.35 22.08
N MET A 685 22.17 0.80 22.19
CA MET A 685 22.70 1.54 21.03
C MET A 685 23.74 0.72 20.26
N ALA A 686 24.65 0.03 20.97
CA ALA A 686 25.69 -0.81 20.36
C ALA A 686 25.08 -2.00 19.61
N VAL A 687 24.07 -2.67 20.18
CA VAL A 687 23.37 -3.77 19.52
C VAL A 687 22.62 -3.28 18.29
N SER A 688 21.87 -2.17 18.39
CA SER A 688 21.17 -1.57 17.24
C SER A 688 22.10 -1.22 16.08
N PHE A 689 23.29 -0.71 16.38
CA PHE A 689 24.32 -0.46 15.36
C PHE A 689 24.79 -1.75 14.69
N LEU A 690 25.19 -2.76 15.47
CA LEU A 690 25.71 -4.02 14.93
C LEU A 690 24.65 -4.79 14.13
N VAL A 691 23.40 -4.80 14.59
CA VAL A 691 22.28 -5.43 13.87
C VAL A 691 21.96 -4.67 12.58
N GLY A 692 21.93 -3.34 12.63
CA GLY A 692 21.73 -2.50 11.46
C GLY A 692 22.76 -2.73 10.35
N LEU A 693 24.02 -3.03 10.70
CA LEU A 693 25.08 -3.31 9.73
C LEU A 693 24.76 -4.53 8.85
N PHE A 694 24.52 -5.69 9.45
CA PHE A 694 24.30 -6.91 8.67
C PHE A 694 22.90 -6.95 8.04
N TYR A 695 21.89 -6.35 8.67
CA TYR A 695 20.55 -6.23 8.07
C TYR A 695 20.59 -5.46 6.75
N ASN A 696 21.34 -4.36 6.69
CA ASN A 696 21.42 -3.57 5.46
C ASN A 696 22.20 -4.31 4.35
N THR A 697 23.12 -5.21 4.69
CA THR A 697 23.72 -6.12 3.72
C THR A 697 22.71 -7.11 3.16
N ILE A 698 21.81 -7.65 3.99
CA ILE A 698 20.72 -8.50 3.50
C ILE A 698 19.84 -7.72 2.51
N LEU A 699 19.53 -6.45 2.78
CA LEU A 699 18.81 -5.58 1.84
C LEU A 699 19.58 -5.38 0.53
N ALA A 700 20.91 -5.30 0.57
CA ALA A 700 21.74 -5.24 -0.64
C ALA A 700 21.62 -6.51 -1.49
N TRP A 701 21.58 -7.70 -0.88
CA TRP A 701 21.34 -8.95 -1.59
C TRP A 701 19.94 -9.02 -2.20
N VAL A 702 18.92 -8.53 -1.48
CA VAL A 702 17.55 -8.43 -2.01
C VAL A 702 17.50 -7.49 -3.22
N LEU A 703 18.17 -6.33 -3.16
CA LEU A 703 18.25 -5.41 -4.30
C LEU A 703 18.95 -6.03 -5.52
N TRP A 704 20.02 -6.80 -5.30
CA TRP A 704 20.70 -7.52 -6.38
C TRP A 704 19.75 -8.47 -7.12
N TYR A 705 18.97 -9.27 -6.39
CA TYR A 705 17.97 -10.15 -6.99
C TYR A 705 16.81 -9.40 -7.64
N PHE A 706 16.36 -8.30 -7.04
CA PHE A 706 15.33 -7.43 -7.61
C PHE A 706 15.72 -6.91 -9.01
N PHE A 707 16.94 -6.38 -9.18
CA PHE A 707 17.39 -5.90 -10.49
C PHE A 707 17.55 -7.02 -11.52
N ASN A 708 17.96 -8.20 -11.08
CA ASN A 708 18.09 -9.38 -11.95
C ASN A 708 16.74 -10.05 -12.28
N SER A 709 15.62 -9.60 -11.69
CA SER A 709 14.29 -10.18 -11.93
C SER A 709 13.59 -9.66 -13.20
N PHE A 710 14.10 -8.59 -13.82
CA PHE A 710 13.48 -7.94 -15.00
C PHE A 710 13.84 -8.59 -16.35
N GLN A 711 14.23 -9.87 -16.35
CA GLN A 711 14.71 -10.60 -17.53
C GLN A 711 13.97 -11.94 -17.65
N ASP A 712 13.68 -12.36 -18.90
CA ASP A 712 13.09 -13.67 -19.23
C ASP A 712 13.99 -14.36 -20.28
N PRO A 713 14.63 -15.50 -19.96
CA PRO A 713 14.51 -16.28 -18.73
C PRO A 713 15.21 -15.66 -17.52
N LEU A 714 14.76 -16.02 -16.30
CA LEU A 714 15.40 -15.59 -15.05
C LEU A 714 16.85 -16.13 -14.97
N PRO A 715 17.82 -15.37 -14.42
CA PRO A 715 19.24 -15.78 -14.40
C PRO A 715 19.54 -17.06 -13.60
N TRP A 716 18.70 -17.41 -12.63
CA TRP A 716 18.82 -18.62 -11.81
C TRP A 716 18.00 -19.81 -12.35
N SER A 717 17.45 -19.72 -13.57
CA SER A 717 16.60 -20.76 -14.16
C SER A 717 17.38 -21.91 -14.81
N GLN A 718 18.60 -21.67 -15.31
CA GLN A 718 19.36 -22.64 -16.09
C GLN A 718 20.84 -22.64 -15.72
N CYS A 719 21.49 -23.79 -15.85
CA CYS A 719 22.92 -23.91 -15.67
C CYS A 719 23.70 -23.30 -16.85
N PRO A 720 24.78 -22.55 -16.60
CA PRO A 720 25.66 -22.08 -17.66
C PRO A 720 26.45 -23.23 -18.28
N LEU A 721 26.87 -23.05 -19.53
CA LEU A 721 27.81 -23.93 -20.21
C LEU A 721 29.25 -23.65 -19.74
N ASN A 722 30.09 -24.67 -19.80
CA ASN A 722 31.53 -24.57 -19.57
C ASN A 722 32.20 -23.65 -20.61
N GLU A 723 33.44 -23.22 -20.33
CA GLU A 723 34.23 -22.37 -21.24
C GLU A 723 34.36 -22.95 -22.67
N ASN A 724 34.36 -24.28 -22.78
CA ASN A 724 34.43 -25.01 -24.06
C ASN A 724 33.08 -25.11 -24.80
N LEU A 725 31.98 -24.62 -24.21
CA LEU A 725 30.61 -24.67 -24.75
C LEU A 725 30.08 -26.08 -25.09
N THR A 726 30.73 -27.14 -24.58
CA THR A 726 30.33 -28.54 -24.85
C THR A 726 29.37 -29.12 -23.83
N ASP A 727 29.59 -28.79 -22.55
CA ASP A 727 28.86 -29.36 -21.41
C ASP A 727 28.46 -28.28 -20.41
N TYR A 728 27.50 -28.58 -19.54
CA TYR A 728 27.15 -27.74 -18.40
C TYR A 728 28.25 -27.74 -17.33
N VAL A 729 28.30 -26.64 -16.56
CA VAL A 729 29.19 -26.54 -15.39
C VAL A 729 28.86 -27.63 -14.37
N GLU A 730 29.85 -28.48 -14.08
CA GLU A 730 29.67 -29.67 -13.23
C GLU A 730 29.14 -29.32 -11.83
N GLU A 731 29.61 -28.22 -11.25
CA GLU A 731 29.13 -27.71 -9.96
C GLU A 731 27.63 -27.38 -9.99
N CYS A 732 27.14 -26.81 -11.09
CA CYS A 732 25.73 -26.46 -11.26
C CYS A 732 24.85 -27.70 -11.44
N VAL A 733 25.33 -28.69 -12.21
CA VAL A 733 24.60 -29.95 -12.48
C VAL A 733 24.46 -30.81 -11.23
N ARG A 734 25.53 -30.89 -10.43
CA ARG A 734 25.51 -31.64 -9.16
C ARG A 734 24.68 -30.95 -8.07
N GLY A 735 24.61 -29.61 -8.10
CA GLY A 735 23.75 -28.79 -7.26
C GLY A 735 22.42 -28.45 -7.94
N THR A 736 22.06 -27.17 -7.93
CA THR A 736 20.93 -26.62 -8.70
C THR A 736 21.34 -25.30 -9.35
N ALA A 737 20.62 -24.86 -10.37
CA ALA A 737 20.86 -23.56 -11.01
C ALA A 737 20.74 -22.39 -10.01
N ALA A 738 19.79 -22.46 -9.07
CA ALA A 738 19.64 -21.47 -8.00
C ALA A 738 20.79 -21.51 -6.98
N ASN A 739 21.24 -22.71 -6.56
CA ASN A 739 22.42 -22.85 -5.71
C ASN A 739 23.66 -22.24 -6.36
N TYR A 740 23.89 -22.55 -7.64
CA TYR A 740 25.01 -22.00 -8.40
C TYR A 740 24.91 -20.47 -8.51
N TYR A 741 23.73 -19.93 -8.81
CA TYR A 741 23.52 -18.49 -8.90
C TYR A 741 23.77 -17.78 -7.55
N TRP A 742 23.36 -18.38 -6.44
CA TRP A 742 23.61 -17.82 -5.11
C TRP A 742 25.09 -17.87 -4.72
N TYR A 743 25.69 -19.06 -4.73
CA TYR A 743 27.04 -19.26 -4.21
C TYR A 743 28.15 -18.77 -5.15
N ARG A 744 27.99 -18.90 -6.48
CA ARG A 744 29.03 -18.52 -7.45
C ARG A 744 28.79 -17.17 -8.08
N VAL A 745 27.59 -16.91 -8.59
CA VAL A 745 27.30 -15.67 -9.33
C VAL A 745 27.09 -14.49 -8.39
N THR A 746 26.32 -14.68 -7.32
CA THR A 746 25.97 -13.59 -6.39
C THR A 746 27.08 -13.34 -5.38
N LEU A 747 27.43 -14.37 -4.58
CA LEU A 747 28.38 -14.23 -3.48
C LEU A 747 29.85 -14.41 -3.91
N ASN A 748 30.09 -15.24 -4.94
CA ASN A 748 31.42 -15.73 -5.29
C ASN A 748 32.16 -16.27 -4.05
N ILE A 749 31.51 -17.24 -3.38
CA ILE A 749 31.86 -17.69 -2.03
C ILE A 749 33.17 -18.48 -2.01
N THR A 750 33.98 -18.26 -0.98
CA THR A 750 35.22 -19.02 -0.74
C THR A 750 34.95 -20.33 0.02
N PRO A 751 35.83 -21.34 -0.09
CA PRO A 751 35.64 -22.65 0.56
C PRO A 751 35.76 -22.59 2.09
N ASP A 752 36.40 -21.55 2.62
CA ASP A 752 36.67 -21.37 4.05
C ASP A 752 36.61 -19.90 4.45
N ILE A 753 36.22 -19.63 5.70
CA ILE A 753 36.17 -18.27 6.26
C ILE A 753 37.54 -17.59 6.31
N SER A 754 38.62 -18.37 6.49
CA SER A 754 40.00 -17.86 6.54
C SER A 754 40.50 -17.30 5.20
N SER A 755 39.85 -17.68 4.10
CA SER A 755 40.13 -17.15 2.77
C SER A 755 39.07 -16.12 2.40
N SER A 756 39.36 -14.82 2.51
CA SER A 756 38.32 -13.79 2.32
C SER A 756 38.12 -13.35 0.86
N GLY A 757 39.08 -13.63 -0.03
CA GLY A 757 39.00 -13.21 -1.44
C GLY A 757 39.02 -11.68 -1.61
N SER A 758 38.58 -11.19 -2.78
CA SER A 758 38.44 -9.76 -3.08
C SER A 758 37.06 -9.22 -2.75
N LEU A 759 36.92 -7.89 -2.70
CA LEU A 759 35.61 -7.22 -2.64
C LEU A 759 34.84 -7.45 -3.94
N GLN A 760 33.62 -7.97 -3.85
CA GLN A 760 32.76 -8.19 -5.01
C GLN A 760 32.04 -6.88 -5.38
N TRP A 761 32.48 -6.23 -6.46
CA TRP A 761 32.08 -4.85 -6.79
C TRP A 761 30.58 -4.67 -7.02
N TRP A 762 29.87 -5.68 -7.55
CA TRP A 762 28.42 -5.64 -7.75
C TRP A 762 27.65 -5.64 -6.42
N LEU A 763 28.14 -6.36 -5.40
CA LEU A 763 27.58 -6.31 -4.05
C LEU A 763 27.90 -4.98 -3.37
N VAL A 764 29.10 -4.41 -3.60
CA VAL A 764 29.46 -3.07 -3.09
C VAL A 764 28.52 -2.00 -3.63
N LEU A 765 28.20 -2.02 -4.93
CA LEU A 765 27.22 -1.10 -5.53
C LEU A 765 25.82 -1.28 -4.94
N SER A 766 25.38 -2.54 -4.76
CA SER A 766 24.07 -2.84 -4.17
C SER A 766 23.99 -2.38 -2.72
N LEU A 767 25.08 -2.52 -1.96
CA LEU A 767 25.20 -2.05 -0.57
C LEU A 767 25.21 -0.52 -0.48
N ALA A 768 25.92 0.16 -1.38
CA ALA A 768 25.93 1.61 -1.46
C ALA A 768 24.52 2.14 -1.77
N LEU A 769 23.80 1.49 -2.68
CA LEU A 769 22.41 1.83 -2.98
C LEU A 769 21.49 1.60 -1.78
N ALA A 770 21.61 0.47 -1.07
CA ALA A 770 20.82 0.19 0.14
C ALA A 770 21.01 1.28 1.21
N TRP A 771 22.26 1.63 1.54
CA TRP A 771 22.56 2.71 2.50
C TRP A 771 22.07 4.08 2.02
N SER A 772 22.13 4.35 0.72
CA SER A 772 21.62 5.60 0.13
C SER A 772 20.10 5.71 0.29
N ILE A 773 19.36 4.62 0.06
CA ILE A 773 17.90 4.60 0.25
C ILE A 773 17.54 4.78 1.73
N VAL A 774 18.23 4.08 2.64
CA VAL A 774 18.05 4.25 4.09
C VAL A 774 18.27 5.71 4.50
N TYR A 775 19.35 6.33 4.03
CA TYR A 775 19.65 7.74 4.30
C TYR A 775 18.55 8.68 3.77
N ILE A 776 18.09 8.50 2.54
CA ILE A 776 17.02 9.33 1.95
C ILE A 776 15.72 9.24 2.77
N CYS A 777 15.35 8.04 3.21
CA CYS A 777 14.15 7.86 4.04
C CYS A 777 14.29 8.50 5.42
N PHE A 778 15.50 8.53 5.98
CA PHE A 778 15.79 9.01 7.33
C PHE A 778 16.32 10.45 7.42
N ILE A 779 16.41 11.16 6.29
CA ILE A 779 17.13 12.43 6.20
C ILE A 779 16.69 13.48 7.24
N ARG A 780 15.40 13.55 7.59
CA ARG A 780 14.88 14.44 8.65
C ARG A 780 14.33 13.66 9.87
N GLY A 781 14.79 12.44 10.09
CA GLY A 781 14.32 11.56 11.16
C GLY A 781 12.83 11.21 11.01
N ILE A 782 12.08 11.28 12.12
CA ILE A 782 10.70 10.78 12.18
C ILE A 782 9.72 11.49 11.23
N GLU A 783 10.00 12.73 10.80
CA GLU A 783 9.14 13.49 9.88
C GLU A 783 9.13 12.90 8.46
N THR A 784 10.27 12.38 8.00
CA THR A 784 10.39 11.72 6.68
C THR A 784 10.05 10.24 6.77
N VAL A 785 10.51 9.57 7.84
CA VAL A 785 10.24 8.15 8.11
C VAL A 785 8.75 7.89 8.21
N GLY A 786 8.01 8.75 8.91
CA GLY A 786 6.58 8.58 9.08
C GLY A 786 5.78 8.67 7.79
N LYS A 787 6.31 9.30 6.72
CA LYS A 787 5.70 9.27 5.39
C LYS A 787 6.09 8.00 4.62
N ALA A 788 7.35 7.59 4.71
CA ALA A 788 7.85 6.37 4.09
C ALA A 788 7.12 5.13 4.62
N VAL A 789 6.84 5.09 5.93
CA VAL A 789 6.26 3.92 6.61
C VAL A 789 4.87 3.54 6.12
N TYR A 790 4.09 4.49 5.60
CA TYR A 790 2.79 4.17 5.00
C TYR A 790 2.95 3.20 3.84
N VAL A 791 3.97 3.39 3.01
CA VAL A 791 4.25 2.46 1.90
C VAL A 791 4.96 1.23 2.46
N THR A 792 6.02 1.43 3.23
CA THR A 792 6.91 0.31 3.58
C THR A 792 6.27 -0.71 4.52
N ALA A 793 5.28 -0.30 5.33
CA ALA A 793 4.53 -1.21 6.20
C ALA A 793 3.29 -1.80 5.54
N THR A 794 2.60 -1.10 4.62
CA THR A 794 1.34 -1.62 4.01
C THR A 794 1.58 -2.48 2.78
N PHE A 795 2.56 -2.11 1.96
CA PHE A 795 2.86 -2.81 0.72
C PHE A 795 3.20 -4.30 0.92
N PRO A 796 3.96 -4.69 1.96
CA PRO A 796 4.21 -6.11 2.21
C PRO A 796 2.96 -6.94 2.49
N TYR A 797 1.97 -6.40 3.21
CA TYR A 797 0.70 -7.11 3.45
C TYR A 797 -0.10 -7.31 2.16
N LEU A 798 -0.08 -6.32 1.25
CA LEU A 798 -0.70 -6.46 -0.06
C LEU A 798 -0.05 -7.61 -0.83
N VAL A 799 1.28 -7.64 -0.91
CA VAL A 799 2.02 -8.67 -1.65
C VAL A 799 1.87 -10.05 -1.01
N LEU A 800 1.96 -10.18 0.32
CA LEU A 800 1.71 -11.44 1.02
C LEU A 800 0.30 -11.99 0.74
N THR A 801 -0.71 -11.12 0.64
CA THR A 801 -2.08 -11.53 0.31
C THR A 801 -2.19 -12.04 -1.13
N ILE A 802 -1.49 -11.40 -2.07
CA ILE A 802 -1.40 -11.87 -3.47
C ILE A 802 -0.72 -13.24 -3.52
N PHE A 803 0.40 -13.41 -2.79
CA PHE A 803 1.07 -14.70 -2.68
C PHE A 803 0.22 -15.76 -2.01
N LEU A 804 -0.58 -15.42 -1.00
CA LEU A 804 -1.51 -16.35 -0.37
C LEU A 804 -2.53 -16.91 -1.36
N VAL A 805 -3.20 -16.04 -2.11
CA VAL A 805 -4.17 -16.46 -3.12
C VAL A 805 -3.49 -17.34 -4.17
N ARG A 806 -2.28 -16.97 -4.63
CA ARG A 806 -1.56 -17.78 -5.60
C ARG A 806 -1.11 -19.12 -5.02
N ALA A 807 -0.48 -19.13 -3.85
CA ALA A 807 0.10 -20.32 -3.23
C ALA A 807 -0.97 -21.38 -2.94
N LEU A 808 -2.16 -20.97 -2.47
CA LEU A 808 -3.26 -21.90 -2.22
C LEU A 808 -3.85 -22.54 -3.48
N THR A 809 -3.60 -21.96 -4.67
CA THR A 809 -4.03 -22.53 -5.97
C THR A 809 -3.01 -23.48 -6.57
N LEU A 810 -1.81 -23.61 -5.99
CA LEU A 810 -0.77 -24.50 -6.50
C LEU A 810 -1.05 -25.96 -6.09
N PRO A 811 -0.72 -26.95 -6.94
CA PRO A 811 -0.86 -28.35 -6.58
C PRO A 811 0.09 -28.71 -5.43
N GLY A 812 -0.31 -29.54 -4.48
CA GLY A 812 0.52 -29.88 -3.31
C GLY A 812 0.58 -28.82 -2.20
N ALA A 813 -0.17 -27.72 -2.32
CA ALA A 813 -0.23 -26.69 -1.29
C ALA A 813 -0.77 -27.22 0.05
N ILE A 814 -1.75 -28.14 0.00
CA ILE A 814 -2.36 -28.74 1.20
C ILE A 814 -1.36 -29.56 1.99
N ASP A 815 -0.50 -30.34 1.32
CA ASP A 815 0.53 -31.17 1.97
C ASP A 815 1.49 -30.33 2.81
N GLY A 816 1.85 -29.14 2.29
CA GLY A 816 2.67 -28.17 3.02
C GLY A 816 1.98 -27.57 4.26
N LEU A 817 0.68 -27.29 4.15
CA LEU A 817 -0.12 -26.79 5.29
C LEU A 817 -0.36 -27.86 6.35
N GLU A 818 -0.58 -29.10 5.94
CA GLU A 818 -0.69 -30.24 6.85
C GLU A 818 0.61 -30.44 7.62
N TYR A 819 1.77 -30.33 6.95
CA TYR A 819 3.07 -30.35 7.60
C TYR A 819 3.23 -29.20 8.63
N LEU A 820 2.78 -27.98 8.31
CA LEU A 820 2.84 -26.84 9.23
C LEU A 820 1.98 -27.04 10.49
N PHE A 821 0.77 -27.59 10.36
CA PHE A 821 -0.18 -27.67 11.48
C PHE A 821 -0.18 -29.00 12.23
N THR A 822 0.59 -30.00 11.80
CA THR A 822 0.72 -31.29 12.49
C THR A 822 1.87 -31.23 13.51
N PRO A 823 1.60 -31.23 14.84
CA PRO A 823 2.65 -31.09 15.84
C PRO A 823 3.38 -32.40 16.11
N ASP A 824 4.72 -32.37 16.09
CA ASP A 824 5.55 -33.44 16.66
C ASP A 824 5.82 -33.20 18.16
N TRP A 825 5.11 -33.95 19.00
CA TRP A 825 5.21 -33.84 20.46
C TRP A 825 6.57 -34.21 21.02
N GLY A 826 7.37 -35.04 20.33
CA GLY A 826 8.68 -35.47 20.80
C GLY A 826 9.69 -34.33 20.88
N VAL A 827 9.53 -33.33 20.00
CA VAL A 827 10.45 -32.18 19.89
C VAL A 827 10.38 -31.26 21.11
N LEU A 828 9.24 -31.17 21.79
CA LEU A 828 9.07 -30.30 22.97
C LEU A 828 9.95 -30.66 24.17
N LEU A 829 10.49 -31.89 24.21
CA LEU A 829 11.44 -32.34 25.22
C LEU A 829 12.84 -31.73 25.03
N ASN A 830 13.14 -31.18 23.84
CA ASN A 830 14.43 -30.56 23.55
C ASN A 830 14.46 -29.11 24.11
N PRO A 831 15.37 -28.78 25.04
CA PRO A 831 15.47 -27.44 25.61
C PRO A 831 15.84 -26.36 24.57
N GLN A 832 16.49 -26.73 23.46
CA GLN A 832 16.85 -25.79 22.40
C GLN A 832 15.64 -25.15 21.73
N VAL A 833 14.51 -25.87 21.65
CA VAL A 833 13.25 -25.39 21.05
C VAL A 833 12.70 -24.19 21.82
N TRP A 834 12.77 -24.25 23.15
CA TRP A 834 12.30 -23.19 24.03
C TRP A 834 13.20 -21.95 23.97
N LEU A 835 14.51 -22.17 23.88
CA LEU A 835 15.50 -21.11 23.74
C LEU A 835 15.36 -20.38 22.39
N ASP A 836 15.20 -21.11 21.30
CA ASP A 836 15.02 -20.51 19.97
C ASP A 836 13.66 -19.82 19.84
N ALA A 837 12.62 -20.35 20.49
CA ALA A 837 11.32 -19.68 20.56
C ALA A 837 11.37 -18.36 21.33
N ALA A 838 12.04 -18.34 22.48
CA ALA A 838 12.23 -17.12 23.27
C ALA A 838 13.03 -16.08 22.48
N THR A 839 14.23 -16.43 22.00
CA THR A 839 15.08 -15.51 21.23
C THR A 839 14.40 -15.00 19.96
N GLN A 840 13.57 -15.81 19.30
CA GLN A 840 12.74 -15.37 18.18
C GLN A 840 11.73 -14.30 18.59
N ILE A 841 11.14 -14.36 19.78
CA ILE A 841 10.23 -13.31 20.28
C ILE A 841 10.97 -11.99 20.53
N PHE A 842 12.15 -12.03 21.16
CA PHE A 842 12.97 -10.82 21.38
C PHE A 842 13.34 -10.15 20.06
N PHE A 843 13.79 -10.95 19.11
CA PHE A 843 14.19 -10.47 17.79
C PHE A 843 12.99 -10.02 16.95
N SER A 844 11.83 -10.67 17.07
CA SER A 844 10.63 -10.35 16.30
C SER A 844 9.83 -9.18 16.87
N LEU A 845 9.90 -8.88 18.16
CA LEU A 845 9.29 -7.67 18.72
C LEU A 845 10.28 -6.51 18.78
N SER A 846 11.55 -6.74 18.42
CA SER A 846 12.63 -5.76 18.48
C SER A 846 12.82 -5.16 19.88
N LEU A 847 12.74 -6.02 20.90
CA LEU A 847 12.93 -5.67 22.32
C LEU A 847 14.41 -5.50 22.65
N ALA A 848 14.74 -4.63 23.60
CA ALA A 848 16.10 -4.31 24.05
C ALA A 848 17.01 -3.64 22.99
N PHE A 849 16.44 -3.16 21.88
CA PHE A 849 17.15 -2.35 20.88
C PHE A 849 17.15 -0.85 21.24
N GLY A 850 16.19 -0.40 22.04
CA GLY A 850 16.00 1.02 22.41
C GLY A 850 15.26 1.88 21.38
N GLY A 851 15.01 1.36 20.17
CA GLY A 851 14.23 2.06 19.14
C GLY A 851 12.75 2.26 19.52
N LEU A 852 12.12 1.28 20.17
CA LEU A 852 10.73 1.37 20.63
C LEU A 852 10.55 2.40 21.76
N ILE A 853 11.52 2.47 22.68
CA ILE A 853 11.59 3.52 23.72
C ILE A 853 11.63 4.90 23.06
N ALA A 854 12.49 5.08 22.05
CA ALA A 854 12.58 6.32 21.30
C ALA A 854 11.25 6.67 20.59
N PHE A 855 10.64 5.73 19.86
CA PHE A 855 9.36 5.97 19.17
C PHE A 855 8.21 6.33 20.12
N ALA A 856 8.12 5.65 21.27
CA ALA A 856 7.09 5.93 22.28
C ALA A 856 7.26 7.31 22.93
N SER A 857 8.50 7.78 23.06
CA SER A 857 8.82 9.05 23.72
C SER A 857 8.34 10.29 22.95
N TYR A 858 8.04 10.16 21.65
CA TYR A 858 7.44 11.21 20.82
C TYR A 858 5.92 11.32 20.99
N ASN A 859 5.26 10.35 21.63
CA ASN A 859 3.83 10.42 21.88
C ASN A 859 3.47 11.48 22.93
N PRO A 860 2.21 11.98 22.92
CA PRO A 860 1.68 12.74 24.04
C PRO A 860 1.68 11.93 25.34
N ARG A 861 1.82 12.60 26.49
CA ARG A 861 1.85 11.94 27.82
C ARG A 861 0.61 11.09 28.10
N LYS A 862 -0.58 11.54 27.67
CA LYS A 862 -1.86 10.83 27.83
C LYS A 862 -2.20 9.95 26.62
N ASN A 863 -1.30 9.05 26.26
CA ASN A 863 -1.54 8.05 25.23
C ASN A 863 -1.66 6.64 25.84
N ASN A 864 -2.54 5.81 25.31
CA ASN A 864 -2.79 4.47 25.84
C ASN A 864 -1.73 3.47 25.34
N CYS A 865 -0.59 3.42 26.02
CA CYS A 865 0.52 2.54 25.70
C CYS A 865 0.23 1.04 25.95
N GLU A 866 -0.72 0.68 26.82
CA GLU A 866 -1.12 -0.73 27.02
C GLU A 866 -1.80 -1.28 25.77
N ARG A 867 -2.76 -0.53 25.21
CA ARG A 867 -3.45 -0.91 23.99
C ARG A 867 -2.48 -1.00 22.81
N ASP A 868 -1.52 -0.08 22.75
CA ASP A 868 -0.49 -0.08 21.70
C ASP A 868 0.38 -1.33 21.77
N ALA A 869 0.87 -1.68 22.97
CA ALA A 869 1.70 -2.87 23.19
C ALA A 869 0.96 -4.16 22.79
N LEU A 870 -0.29 -4.31 23.23
CA LEU A 870 -1.12 -5.46 22.87
C LEU A 870 -1.39 -5.53 21.35
N LEU A 871 -1.66 -4.38 20.72
CA LEU A 871 -1.93 -4.32 19.29
C LEU A 871 -0.69 -4.70 18.47
N VAL A 872 0.46 -4.10 18.77
CA VAL A 872 1.74 -4.37 18.07
C VAL A 872 2.16 -5.82 18.25
N GLY A 873 2.12 -6.34 19.49
CA GLY A 873 2.49 -7.72 19.77
C GLY A 873 1.60 -8.76 19.09
N CYS A 874 0.28 -8.56 19.13
CA CYS A 874 -0.66 -9.45 18.45
C CYS A 874 -0.53 -9.39 16.93
N ILE A 875 -0.38 -8.19 16.34
CA ILE A 875 -0.18 -8.05 14.89
C ILE A 875 1.12 -8.76 14.49
N ASN A 876 2.22 -8.57 15.22
CA ASN A 876 3.48 -9.20 14.89
C ASN A 876 3.38 -10.74 14.80
N SER A 877 2.83 -11.39 15.83
CA SER A 877 2.69 -12.85 15.84
C SER A 877 1.63 -13.36 14.86
N ALA A 878 0.54 -12.61 14.66
CA ALA A 878 -0.43 -12.93 13.61
C ALA A 878 0.22 -12.88 12.22
N THR A 879 1.11 -11.91 11.98
CA THR A 879 1.83 -11.76 10.71
C THR A 879 2.87 -12.86 10.51
N SER A 880 3.56 -13.32 11.56
CA SER A 880 4.44 -14.50 11.48
C SER A 880 3.70 -15.74 11.00
N LEU A 881 2.53 -16.02 11.58
CA LEU A 881 1.68 -17.14 11.16
C LEU A 881 1.13 -16.91 9.74
N TYR A 882 0.65 -15.70 9.46
CA TYR A 882 0.11 -15.33 8.14
C TYR A 882 1.14 -15.48 7.02
N ALA A 883 2.39 -15.07 7.24
CA ALA A 883 3.48 -15.21 6.28
C ALA A 883 3.92 -16.68 6.12
N SER A 884 3.78 -17.50 7.16
CA SER A 884 4.12 -18.93 7.10
C SER A 884 3.18 -19.71 6.16
N ILE A 885 1.89 -19.38 6.12
CA ILE A 885 0.90 -20.10 5.30
C ILE A 885 1.28 -20.14 3.80
N PRO A 886 1.49 -19.00 3.09
CA PRO A 886 1.89 -19.03 1.68
C PRO A 886 3.25 -19.70 1.48
N ILE A 887 4.18 -19.57 2.43
CA ILE A 887 5.52 -20.18 2.31
C ILE A 887 5.42 -21.69 2.39
N PHE A 888 4.74 -22.24 3.40
CA PHE A 888 4.54 -23.68 3.52
C PHE A 888 3.71 -24.25 2.36
N ALA A 889 2.72 -23.51 1.84
CA ALA A 889 2.01 -23.90 0.63
C ALA A 889 2.93 -23.99 -0.61
N ILE A 890 3.86 -23.03 -0.78
CA ILE A 890 4.86 -23.06 -1.85
C ILE A 890 5.88 -24.20 -1.64
N LEU A 891 6.30 -24.46 -0.40
CA LEU A 891 7.16 -25.59 -0.06
C LEU A 891 6.49 -26.93 -0.37
N GLY A 892 5.19 -27.07 -0.07
CA GLY A 892 4.38 -28.24 -0.41
C GLY A 892 4.29 -28.46 -1.92
N PHE A 893 4.06 -27.39 -2.69
CA PHE A 893 4.12 -27.42 -4.14
C PHE A 893 5.49 -27.89 -4.65
N LYS A 894 6.58 -27.30 -4.15
CA LYS A 894 7.94 -27.67 -4.53
C LYS A 894 8.24 -29.14 -4.22
N ALA A 895 7.91 -29.61 -3.02
CA ALA A 895 8.13 -30.98 -2.60
C ALA A 895 7.33 -31.97 -3.46
N THR A 896 6.08 -31.63 -3.78
CA THR A 896 5.21 -32.46 -4.65
C THR A 896 5.74 -32.54 -6.07
N THR A 897 6.20 -31.42 -6.64
CA THR A 897 6.84 -31.39 -7.96
C THR A 897 8.12 -32.21 -7.98
N ASN A 898 8.98 -32.07 -6.96
CA ASN A 898 10.21 -32.86 -6.83
C ASN A 898 9.93 -34.35 -6.66
N PHE A 899 8.90 -34.71 -5.89
CA PHE A 899 8.45 -36.09 -5.71
C PHE A 899 7.98 -36.68 -7.05
N ASN A 900 7.14 -35.97 -7.79
CA ASN A 900 6.65 -36.41 -9.10
C ASN A 900 7.78 -36.55 -10.13
N ASN A 901 8.76 -35.63 -10.12
CA ASN A 901 9.94 -35.70 -10.99
C ASN A 901 10.83 -36.90 -10.63
N CYS A 902 11.00 -37.20 -9.33
CA CYS A 902 11.72 -38.37 -8.85
C CYS A 902 11.07 -39.67 -9.33
N ILE A 903 9.75 -39.81 -9.15
CA ILE A 903 8.99 -40.98 -9.60
C ILE A 903 9.07 -41.11 -11.12
N THR A 904 8.85 -40.03 -11.87
CA THR A 904 8.91 -40.05 -13.34
C THR A 904 10.29 -40.48 -13.85
N SER A 905 11.37 -40.07 -13.18
CA SER A 905 12.73 -40.51 -13.51
C SER A 905 12.93 -42.02 -13.28
N ASN A 906 12.44 -42.55 -12.16
CA ASN A 906 12.48 -43.99 -11.89
C ASN A 906 11.61 -44.79 -12.87
N VAL A 907 10.42 -44.27 -13.21
CA VAL A 907 9.53 -44.86 -14.20
C VAL A 907 10.21 -44.93 -15.56
N LEU A 908 10.89 -43.87 -15.99
CA LEU A 908 11.63 -43.85 -17.26
C LEU A 908 12.74 -44.90 -17.29
N LYS A 909 13.53 -45.01 -16.20
CA LYS A 909 14.57 -46.05 -16.06
C LYS A 909 13.98 -47.47 -16.14
N LEU A 910 12.87 -47.73 -15.44
CA LEU A 910 12.19 -49.02 -15.45
C LEU A 910 11.60 -49.34 -16.83
N THR A 911 10.98 -48.36 -17.47
CA THR A 911 10.35 -48.51 -18.79
C THR A 911 11.40 -48.87 -19.85
N ASN A 912 12.55 -48.20 -19.82
CA ASN A 912 13.67 -48.45 -20.73
C ASN A 912 14.37 -49.80 -20.49
N GLU A 913 14.49 -50.25 -19.24
CA GLU A 913 15.15 -51.53 -18.92
C GLU A 913 14.25 -52.75 -19.17
N PHE A 914 12.94 -52.59 -18.97
CA PHE A 914 11.97 -53.67 -19.13
C PHE A 914 11.17 -53.61 -20.45
N ASP A 915 11.50 -52.68 -21.36
CA ASP A 915 10.83 -52.45 -22.65
C ASP A 915 9.30 -52.36 -22.54
N ILE A 916 8.81 -51.69 -21.50
CA ILE A 916 7.37 -51.52 -21.25
C ILE A 916 6.86 -50.37 -22.12
N ALA A 917 5.64 -50.47 -22.66
CA ALA A 917 5.05 -49.37 -23.41
C ALA A 917 4.89 -48.10 -22.55
N GLU A 918 5.19 -46.93 -23.13
CA GLU A 918 5.01 -45.63 -22.47
C GLU A 918 3.57 -45.48 -21.95
N LYS A 919 3.42 -44.97 -20.71
CA LYS A 919 2.16 -44.78 -19.95
C LYS A 919 1.54 -46.01 -19.27
N ASN A 920 2.13 -47.21 -19.37
CA ASN A 920 1.66 -48.34 -18.56
C ASN A 920 2.01 -48.20 -17.08
N ILE A 921 3.17 -47.60 -16.77
CA ILE A 921 3.56 -47.23 -15.42
C ILE A 921 3.30 -45.73 -15.25
N THR A 922 2.44 -45.38 -14.29
CA THR A 922 2.07 -44.04 -13.86
C THR A 922 2.49 -43.82 -12.40
N ALA A 923 2.45 -42.58 -11.91
CA ALA A 923 2.79 -42.30 -10.52
C ALA A 923 1.91 -43.08 -9.53
N ASP A 924 0.61 -43.25 -9.83
CA ASP A 924 -0.34 -43.95 -8.95
C ASP A 924 -0.12 -45.47 -8.87
N ASN A 925 0.45 -46.07 -9.92
CA ASN A 925 0.63 -47.52 -10.00
C ASN A 925 2.11 -47.96 -9.83
N TYR A 926 3.02 -47.00 -9.61
CA TYR A 926 4.46 -47.22 -9.50
C TYR A 926 4.81 -48.24 -8.42
N ASP A 927 4.29 -48.09 -7.19
CA ASP A 927 4.62 -48.99 -6.07
C ASP A 927 4.19 -50.44 -6.33
N MET A 928 3.04 -50.62 -6.99
CA MET A 928 2.55 -51.93 -7.38
C MET A 928 3.45 -52.58 -8.44
N TRP A 929 3.83 -51.82 -9.47
CA TRP A 929 4.75 -52.28 -10.51
C TRP A 929 6.13 -52.58 -9.96
N LEU A 930 6.68 -51.70 -9.11
CA LEU A 930 7.98 -51.88 -8.47
C LEU A 930 7.98 -53.15 -7.62
N LYS A 931 6.94 -53.40 -6.84
CA LYS A 931 6.80 -54.63 -6.05
C LYS A 931 6.73 -55.88 -6.94
N THR A 932 6.01 -55.80 -8.05
CA THR A 932 5.84 -56.92 -9.01
C THR A 932 7.15 -57.23 -9.74
N LEU A 933 7.86 -56.20 -10.20
CA LEU A 933 9.13 -56.33 -10.89
C LEU A 933 10.25 -56.79 -9.94
N ASN A 934 10.26 -56.31 -8.69
CA ASN A 934 11.21 -56.75 -7.67
C ASN A 934 11.02 -58.22 -7.29
N THR A 935 9.75 -58.67 -7.23
CA THR A 935 9.45 -60.09 -6.94
C THR A 935 9.82 -61.00 -8.13
N SER A 936 9.65 -60.52 -9.36
CA SER A 936 9.90 -61.33 -10.57
C SER A 936 11.36 -61.33 -11.02
N HIS A 937 12.08 -60.21 -10.90
CA HIS A 937 13.45 -60.03 -11.39
C HIS A 937 14.30 -59.17 -10.41
N PRO A 938 14.61 -59.68 -9.20
CA PRO A 938 15.30 -58.90 -8.17
C PRO A 938 16.71 -58.44 -8.60
N ASP A 939 17.44 -59.29 -9.33
CA ASP A 939 18.82 -58.98 -9.74
C ASP A 939 18.88 -57.79 -10.74
N ARG A 940 17.89 -57.68 -11.64
CA ARG A 940 17.80 -56.60 -12.63
C ARG A 940 17.38 -55.27 -12.00
N ILE A 941 16.53 -55.32 -10.96
CA ILE A 941 16.18 -54.11 -10.20
C ILE A 941 17.36 -53.59 -9.40
N ASN A 942 18.12 -54.47 -8.75
CA ASN A 942 19.28 -54.05 -7.96
C ASN A 942 20.36 -53.38 -8.82
N SER A 943 20.46 -53.69 -10.12
CA SER A 943 21.37 -53.01 -11.04
C SER A 943 20.91 -51.61 -11.49
N LEU A 944 19.64 -51.23 -11.27
CA LEU A 944 19.05 -50.00 -11.84
C LEU A 944 19.29 -48.72 -11.02
N GLU A 945 19.92 -48.80 -9.84
CA GLU A 945 20.17 -47.66 -8.93
C GLU A 945 18.99 -46.66 -8.91
N LEU A 946 17.81 -47.14 -8.48
CA LEU A 946 16.59 -46.34 -8.39
C LEU A 946 16.71 -45.31 -7.26
N ARG A 947 16.18 -44.10 -7.48
CA ARG A 947 16.17 -43.03 -6.47
C ARG A 947 15.10 -43.31 -5.42
N GLU A 948 15.40 -43.08 -4.15
CA GLU A 948 14.40 -43.16 -3.07
C GLU A 948 13.51 -41.90 -3.10
N CYS A 949 12.25 -42.05 -3.51
CA CYS A 949 11.30 -40.95 -3.61
C CYS A 949 10.37 -40.95 -2.39
N ASN A 950 10.59 -40.06 -1.42
CA ASN A 950 9.74 -39.90 -0.24
C ASN A 950 9.33 -38.43 -0.06
N LEU A 951 8.03 -38.15 -0.09
CA LEU A 951 7.50 -36.78 0.03
C LEU A 951 7.92 -36.10 1.34
N LYS A 952 7.88 -36.82 2.47
CA LYS A 952 8.28 -36.27 3.76
C LYS A 952 9.77 -35.88 3.77
N ARG A 953 10.64 -36.66 3.13
CA ARG A 953 12.06 -36.33 2.99
C ARG A 953 12.27 -35.03 2.21
N PHE A 954 11.50 -34.77 1.15
CA PHE A 954 11.55 -33.51 0.41
C PHE A 954 11.00 -32.32 1.19
N MET A 955 10.04 -32.55 2.09
CA MET A 955 9.51 -31.56 3.03
C MET A 955 10.47 -31.26 4.19
N ASP A 956 11.23 -32.25 4.65
CA ASP A 956 12.22 -32.12 5.73
C ASP A 956 13.52 -31.45 5.24
N GLN A 957 13.74 -31.37 3.93
CA GLN A 957 14.87 -30.65 3.33
C GLN A 957 14.70 -29.13 3.49
N SER A 958 15.16 -28.60 4.62
CA SER A 958 15.16 -27.17 4.93
C SER A 958 16.48 -26.50 4.57
N VAL A 959 16.42 -25.26 4.09
CA VAL A 959 17.60 -24.39 3.95
C VAL A 959 17.51 -23.29 5.00
N SER A 960 18.54 -23.17 5.84
CA SER A 960 18.57 -22.21 6.94
C SER A 960 18.83 -20.77 6.46
N GLY A 961 18.21 -19.80 7.14
CA GLY A 961 18.54 -18.39 7.00
C GLY A 961 18.24 -17.81 5.61
N THR A 962 19.26 -17.25 4.98
CA THR A 962 19.16 -16.55 3.68
C THR A 962 18.78 -17.49 2.53
N GLY A 963 19.13 -18.78 2.63
CA GLY A 963 18.84 -19.74 1.57
C GLY A 963 17.35 -20.05 1.39
N LEU A 964 16.48 -19.82 2.38
CA LEU A 964 15.03 -19.95 2.16
C LEU A 964 14.53 -18.97 1.09
N ALA A 965 15.00 -17.72 1.14
CA ALA A 965 14.58 -16.68 0.20
C ALA A 965 15.32 -16.74 -1.14
N PHE A 966 16.64 -16.97 -1.11
CA PHE A 966 17.48 -16.87 -2.32
C PHE A 966 17.65 -18.18 -3.08
N ILE A 967 17.35 -19.34 -2.46
CA ILE A 967 17.44 -20.66 -3.10
C ILE A 967 16.05 -21.31 -3.17
N VAL A 968 15.41 -21.55 -2.02
CA VAL A 968 14.19 -22.36 -2.01
C VAL A 968 13.02 -21.65 -2.69
N PHE A 969 12.82 -20.38 -2.39
CA PHE A 969 11.76 -19.59 -2.99
C PHE A 969 12.01 -19.28 -4.47
N THR A 970 13.26 -18.97 -4.85
CA THR A 970 13.63 -18.69 -6.25
C THR A 970 13.47 -19.93 -7.13
N GLU A 971 13.81 -21.12 -6.64
CA GLU A 971 13.52 -22.39 -7.30
C GLU A 971 12.01 -22.59 -7.51
N ALA A 972 11.21 -22.37 -6.47
CA ALA A 972 9.76 -22.54 -6.58
C ALA A 972 9.12 -21.52 -7.54
N VAL A 973 9.65 -20.30 -7.63
CA VAL A 973 9.15 -19.26 -8.53
C VAL A 973 9.38 -19.60 -10.00
N ILE A 974 10.48 -20.28 -10.34
CA ILE A 974 10.78 -20.68 -11.74
C ILE A 974 9.69 -21.64 -12.27
N GLU A 975 9.16 -22.49 -11.41
CA GLU A 975 8.09 -23.45 -11.74
C GLU A 975 6.71 -22.78 -11.90
N MET A 976 6.57 -21.50 -11.53
CA MET A 976 5.32 -20.76 -11.68
C MET A 976 5.25 -20.04 -13.04
N PRO A 977 4.06 -19.99 -13.68
CA PRO A 977 3.87 -19.18 -14.88
C PRO A 977 4.10 -17.70 -14.58
N ALA A 978 4.76 -16.99 -15.51
CA ALA A 978 5.21 -15.61 -15.35
C ALA A 978 6.14 -15.41 -14.14
N SER A 979 7.15 -16.28 -14.01
CA SER A 979 8.13 -16.32 -12.92
C SER A 979 8.78 -14.97 -12.62
N GLN A 980 9.03 -14.15 -13.64
CA GLN A 980 9.56 -12.78 -13.51
C GLN A 980 8.68 -11.87 -12.65
N VAL A 981 7.35 -11.96 -12.78
CA VAL A 981 6.42 -11.09 -12.03
C VAL A 981 6.45 -11.46 -10.55
N TRP A 982 6.43 -12.76 -10.25
CA TRP A 982 6.49 -13.26 -8.88
C TRP A 982 7.84 -12.92 -8.23
N ALA A 983 8.96 -13.04 -8.96
CA ALA A 983 10.27 -12.66 -8.47
C ALA A 983 10.33 -11.16 -8.11
N VAL A 984 9.87 -10.27 -9.02
CA VAL A 984 9.85 -8.82 -8.78
C VAL A 984 9.02 -8.49 -7.53
N LEU A 985 7.80 -9.02 -7.43
CA LEU A 985 6.91 -8.77 -6.28
C LEU A 985 7.51 -9.28 -4.96
N PHE A 986 8.13 -10.46 -4.97
CA PHE A 986 8.75 -11.04 -3.78
C PHE A 986 9.93 -10.20 -3.28
N PHE A 987 10.88 -9.86 -4.15
CA PHE A 987 12.07 -9.14 -3.71
C PHE A 987 11.77 -7.69 -3.31
N ILE A 988 10.84 -7.00 -3.97
CA ILE A 988 10.44 -5.65 -3.53
C ILE A 988 9.66 -5.68 -2.21
N MET A 989 8.88 -6.73 -1.94
CA MET A 989 8.25 -6.96 -0.64
C MET A 989 9.31 -7.16 0.46
N LEU A 990 10.29 -8.04 0.24
CA LEU A 990 11.37 -8.26 1.19
C LEU A 990 12.18 -6.98 1.46
N PHE A 991 12.46 -6.20 0.41
CA PHE A 991 13.16 -4.93 0.54
C PHE A 991 12.38 -3.95 1.42
N SER A 992 11.07 -3.84 1.19
CA SER A 992 10.16 -2.98 1.98
C SER A 992 10.09 -3.38 3.47
N LEU A 993 10.05 -4.68 3.76
CA LEU A 993 10.06 -5.19 5.13
C LEU A 993 11.38 -4.88 5.84
N GLY A 994 12.52 -5.18 5.22
CA GLY A 994 13.81 -4.91 5.83
C GLY A 994 14.08 -3.40 5.99
N LEU A 995 13.60 -2.55 5.06
CA LEU A 995 13.72 -1.10 5.17
C LEU A 995 12.96 -0.56 6.38
N SER A 996 11.78 -1.11 6.69
CA SER A 996 11.00 -0.74 7.88
C SER A 996 11.74 -1.10 9.17
N SER A 997 12.38 -2.27 9.24
CA SER A 997 13.21 -2.65 10.39
C SER A 997 14.44 -1.74 10.55
N MET A 998 15.05 -1.31 9.44
CA MET A 998 16.20 -0.39 9.46
C MET A 998 15.86 0.97 10.06
N PHE A 999 14.61 1.44 9.95
CA PHE A 999 14.19 2.70 10.57
C PHE A 999 14.29 2.65 12.10
N GLY A 1000 13.87 1.55 12.73
CA GLY A 1000 13.97 1.41 14.19
C GLY A 1000 15.40 1.20 14.68
N ASN A 1001 16.22 0.43 13.93
CA ASN A 1001 17.63 0.26 14.25
C ASN A 1001 18.39 1.60 14.19
N LEU A 1002 18.14 2.41 13.16
CA LEU A 1002 18.81 3.69 13.00
C LEU A 1002 18.34 4.70 14.05
N GLU A 1003 17.05 4.72 14.41
CA GLU A 1003 16.56 5.55 15.54
C GLU A 1003 17.23 5.12 16.86
N GLY A 1004 17.36 3.81 17.11
CA GLY A 1004 18.06 3.27 18.27
C GLY A 1004 19.55 3.67 18.37
N VAL A 1005 20.15 4.14 17.28
CA VAL A 1005 21.52 4.69 17.25
C VAL A 1005 21.52 6.21 17.33
N LEU A 1006 20.66 6.89 16.56
CA LEU A 1006 20.67 8.34 16.44
C LEU A 1006 20.12 9.05 17.68
N THR A 1007 18.98 8.63 18.23
CA THR A 1007 18.39 9.30 19.41
C THR A 1007 19.37 9.34 20.59
N PRO A 1008 20.04 8.22 20.97
CA PRO A 1008 20.96 8.24 22.10
C PRO A 1008 22.19 9.12 21.87
N LEU A 1009 22.69 9.23 20.64
CA LEU A 1009 23.81 10.10 20.29
C LEU A 1009 23.44 11.59 20.39
N PHE A 1010 22.20 11.94 20.02
CA PHE A 1010 21.67 13.29 20.23
C PHE A 1010 21.44 13.60 21.70
N ASP A 1011 20.90 12.66 22.48
CA ASP A 1011 20.64 12.84 23.92
C ASP A 1011 21.93 13.06 24.73
N LEU A 1012 23.04 12.42 24.34
CA LEU A 1012 24.35 12.59 24.99
C LEU A 1012 25.04 13.93 24.69
N HIS A 1013 24.44 14.80 23.87
CA HIS A 1013 25.02 16.09 23.44
C HIS A 1013 26.45 15.95 22.86
N MET A 1014 26.80 14.76 22.34
CA MET A 1014 28.08 14.52 21.68
C MET A 1014 28.18 15.25 20.34
N VAL A 1015 27.03 15.56 19.74
CA VAL A 1015 26.93 16.33 18.50
C VAL A 1015 26.77 17.81 18.85
N PRO A 1016 27.71 18.67 18.42
CA PRO A 1016 27.59 20.09 18.69
C PRO A 1016 26.44 20.70 17.86
N SER A 1017 25.73 21.66 18.45
CA SER A 1017 24.44 22.18 17.95
C SER A 1017 24.47 22.85 16.56
N TRP A 1018 25.66 23.13 16.01
CA TRP A 1018 25.83 23.69 14.67
C TRP A 1018 25.78 22.63 13.55
N VAL A 1019 25.86 21.34 13.89
CA VAL A 1019 25.80 20.25 12.92
C VAL A 1019 24.33 19.91 12.64
N PRO A 1020 23.83 20.06 11.39
CA PRO A 1020 22.45 19.74 11.06
C PRO A 1020 22.22 18.21 11.14
N LYS A 1021 21.00 17.81 11.53
CA LYS A 1021 20.63 16.40 11.75
C LYS A 1021 20.81 15.56 10.48
N GLU A 1022 20.57 16.15 9.32
CA GLU A 1022 20.76 15.58 7.99
C GLU A 1022 22.22 15.14 7.78
N LEU A 1023 23.17 16.04 8.09
CA LEU A 1023 24.59 15.78 7.91
C LEU A 1023 25.07 14.70 8.89
N PHE A 1024 24.64 14.77 10.15
CA PHE A 1024 25.02 13.76 11.14
C PHE A 1024 24.51 12.36 10.77
N THR A 1025 23.26 12.26 10.33
CA THR A 1025 22.67 11.01 9.84
C THR A 1025 23.45 10.47 8.64
N GLY A 1026 23.84 11.34 7.70
CA GLY A 1026 24.67 10.98 6.56
C GLY A 1026 26.05 10.44 6.95
N ILE A 1027 26.69 11.02 7.97
CA ILE A 1027 27.97 10.53 8.52
C ILE A 1027 27.82 9.13 9.11
N ILE A 1028 26.79 8.89 9.92
CA ILE A 1028 26.53 7.57 10.51
C ILE A 1028 26.27 6.52 9.43
N CYS A 1029 25.46 6.82 8.41
CA CYS A 1029 25.22 5.93 7.28
C CYS A 1029 26.52 5.64 6.50
N MET A 1030 27.38 6.66 6.29
CA MET A 1030 28.66 6.49 5.59
C MET A 1030 29.64 5.62 6.38
N VAL A 1031 29.77 5.83 7.69
CA VAL A 1031 30.59 4.97 8.57
C VAL A 1031 30.07 3.54 8.53
N SER A 1032 28.75 3.37 8.61
CA SER A 1032 28.11 2.05 8.59
C SER A 1032 28.33 1.34 7.25
N PHE A 1033 28.27 2.06 6.12
CA PHE A 1033 28.62 1.54 4.80
C PHE A 1033 30.06 1.03 4.73
N LEU A 1034 31.02 1.81 5.24
CA LEU A 1034 32.45 1.44 5.22
C LEU A 1034 32.72 0.19 6.08
N VAL A 1035 32.08 0.07 7.24
CA VAL A 1035 32.20 -1.11 8.10
C VAL A 1035 31.54 -2.34 7.43
N ALA A 1036 30.39 -2.16 6.80
CA ALA A 1036 29.64 -3.24 6.15
C ALA A 1036 30.33 -3.83 4.90
N LEU A 1037 31.41 -3.22 4.38
CA LEU A 1037 32.18 -3.76 3.25
C LEU A 1037 32.76 -5.16 3.52
N ILE A 1038 33.00 -5.52 4.78
CA ILE A 1038 33.45 -6.87 5.16
C ILE A 1038 32.49 -7.97 4.66
N PHE A 1039 31.19 -7.67 4.59
CA PHE A 1039 30.17 -8.64 4.15
C PHE A 1039 30.08 -8.79 2.63
N THR A 1040 30.81 -7.96 1.87
CA THR A 1040 30.87 -8.03 0.39
C THR A 1040 32.09 -8.80 -0.12
N MET A 1041 32.92 -9.33 0.78
CA MET A 1041 34.03 -10.22 0.47
C MET A 1041 33.54 -11.63 0.12
N GLY A 1042 34.38 -12.48 -0.49
CA GLY A 1042 34.04 -13.88 -0.79
C GLY A 1042 33.72 -14.73 0.44
N SER A 1043 34.28 -14.40 1.61
CA SER A 1043 33.89 -15.01 2.90
C SER A 1043 32.74 -14.25 3.61
N GLY A 1044 32.11 -13.29 2.94
CA GLY A 1044 31.16 -12.34 3.53
C GLY A 1044 29.89 -12.98 4.09
N ASN A 1045 29.37 -14.04 3.45
CA ASN A 1045 28.21 -14.79 3.95
C ASN A 1045 28.50 -15.44 5.32
N TYR A 1046 29.68 -16.04 5.49
CA TYR A 1046 30.07 -16.64 6.77
C TYR A 1046 30.18 -15.60 7.89
N TRP A 1047 30.71 -14.40 7.59
CA TRP A 1047 30.72 -13.28 8.53
C TRP A 1047 29.32 -12.83 8.91
N LEU A 1048 28.40 -12.74 7.94
CA LEU A 1048 27.04 -12.34 8.19
C LEU A 1048 26.30 -13.34 9.10
N GLU A 1049 26.49 -14.64 8.89
CA GLU A 1049 25.90 -15.70 9.73
C GLU A 1049 26.40 -15.64 11.18
N ILE A 1050 27.69 -15.35 11.40
CA ILE A 1050 28.25 -15.13 12.74
C ILE A 1050 27.57 -13.93 13.41
N PHE A 1051 27.50 -12.79 12.72
CA PHE A 1051 26.87 -11.58 13.27
C PHE A 1051 25.40 -11.83 13.63
N ASN A 1052 24.64 -12.46 12.73
CA ASN A 1052 23.23 -12.77 12.94
C ASN A 1052 23.01 -13.72 14.13
N SER A 1053 23.88 -14.70 14.33
CA SER A 1053 23.71 -15.72 15.37
C SER A 1053 24.12 -15.23 16.76
N TYR A 1054 25.20 -14.45 16.87
CA TYR A 1054 25.78 -14.04 18.16
C TYR A 1054 25.34 -12.65 18.63
N VAL A 1055 25.19 -11.67 17.73
CA VAL A 1055 24.75 -10.31 18.12
C VAL A 1055 23.27 -10.30 18.47
N GLY A 1056 22.44 -11.02 17.71
CA GLY A 1056 20.99 -11.06 17.85
C GLY A 1056 20.45 -12.02 18.92
N SER A 1057 21.29 -12.51 19.84
CA SER A 1057 20.93 -13.51 20.85
C SER A 1057 21.31 -13.07 22.27
N VAL A 1058 22.56 -13.34 22.71
CA VAL A 1058 23.02 -13.10 24.09
C VAL A 1058 22.88 -11.63 24.53
N PRO A 1059 23.32 -10.64 23.74
CA PRO A 1059 23.23 -9.24 24.17
C PRO A 1059 21.79 -8.80 24.47
N LEU A 1060 20.83 -9.20 23.64
CA LEU A 1060 19.41 -8.84 23.82
C LEU A 1060 18.83 -9.41 25.11
N LEU A 1061 19.13 -10.68 25.43
CA LEU A 1061 18.67 -11.31 26.67
C LEU A 1061 19.24 -10.62 27.91
N ILE A 1062 20.53 -10.26 27.89
CA ILE A 1062 21.19 -9.56 29.00
C ILE A 1062 20.60 -8.17 29.18
N ILE A 1063 20.46 -7.40 28.09
CA ILE A 1063 19.89 -6.04 28.15
C ILE A 1063 18.45 -6.12 28.67
N ALA A 1064 17.59 -6.97 28.11
CA ALA A 1064 16.20 -7.12 28.55
C ALA A 1064 16.08 -7.49 30.05
N PHE A 1065 16.96 -8.36 30.55
CA PHE A 1065 17.02 -8.69 31.98
C PHE A 1065 17.36 -7.47 32.85
N PHE A 1066 18.31 -6.64 32.41
CA PHE A 1066 18.64 -5.42 33.13
C PHE A 1066 17.56 -4.34 33.00
N GLU A 1067 16.87 -4.22 31.87
CA GLU A 1067 15.76 -3.27 31.69
C GLU A 1067 14.61 -3.54 32.67
N ILE A 1068 14.14 -4.79 32.73
CA ILE A 1068 13.05 -5.17 33.64
C ILE A 1068 13.46 -5.05 35.11
N THR A 1069 14.68 -5.49 35.45
CA THR A 1069 15.22 -5.36 36.81
C THR A 1069 15.38 -3.90 37.22
N SER A 1070 15.80 -3.04 36.29
CA SER A 1070 15.96 -1.60 36.51
C SER A 1070 14.64 -0.92 36.86
N VAL A 1071 13.57 -1.21 36.13
CA VAL A 1071 12.25 -0.63 36.43
C VAL A 1071 11.68 -1.20 37.73
N VAL A 1072 11.76 -2.52 37.94
CA VAL A 1072 11.14 -3.18 39.09
C VAL A 1072 11.84 -2.81 40.40
N VAL A 1073 13.18 -2.82 40.42
CA VAL A 1073 13.99 -2.64 41.64
C VAL A 1073 14.42 -1.19 41.86
N PHE A 1074 14.95 -0.51 40.83
CA PHE A 1074 15.54 0.83 41.00
C PHE A 1074 14.50 1.94 40.84
N TYR A 1075 13.67 1.88 39.81
CA TYR A 1075 12.59 2.87 39.62
C TYR A 1075 11.42 2.63 40.61
N GLY A 1076 11.13 1.36 40.88
CA GLY A 1076 10.14 0.90 41.83
C GLY A 1076 8.77 0.70 41.19
N MET A 1077 8.24 -0.53 41.28
CA MET A 1077 6.95 -0.89 40.65
C MET A 1077 5.76 -0.06 41.11
N LYS A 1078 5.76 0.44 42.35
CA LYS A 1078 4.68 1.29 42.85
C LYS A 1078 4.62 2.61 42.08
N ARG A 1079 5.78 3.27 41.91
CA ARG A 1079 5.90 4.52 41.17
C ARG A 1079 5.54 4.32 39.70
N PHE A 1080 6.09 3.27 39.08
CA PHE A 1080 5.75 2.94 37.70
C PHE A 1080 4.25 2.70 37.47
N SER A 1081 3.58 2.05 38.43
CA SER A 1081 2.13 1.83 38.37
C SER A 1081 1.33 3.14 38.49
N GLU A 1082 1.81 4.10 39.28
CA GLU A 1082 1.21 5.43 39.41
C GLU A 1082 1.41 6.26 38.13
N ASP A 1083 2.57 6.15 37.48
CA ASP A 1083 2.82 6.80 36.19
C ASP A 1083 1.94 6.22 35.07
N ILE A 1084 1.76 4.89 35.04
CA ILE A 1084 0.83 4.23 34.11
C ILE A 1084 -0.61 4.69 34.38
N GLU A 1085 -1.02 4.79 35.63
CA GLU A 1085 -2.35 5.28 36.01
C GLU A 1085 -2.56 6.73 35.54
N PHE A 1086 -1.53 7.57 35.64
CA PHE A 1086 -1.56 8.94 35.10
C PHE A 1086 -1.69 8.99 33.58
N MET A 1087 -0.99 8.11 32.85
CA MET A 1087 -0.99 8.09 31.38
C MET A 1087 -2.26 7.46 30.78
N THR A 1088 -2.74 6.35 31.36
CA THR A 1088 -3.82 5.51 30.80
C THR A 1088 -5.18 5.71 31.50
N GLY A 1089 -5.18 6.26 32.72
CA GLY A 1089 -6.36 6.49 33.54
C GLY A 1089 -6.73 5.33 34.48
N HIS A 1090 -6.00 4.21 34.45
CA HIS A 1090 -6.19 3.10 35.38
C HIS A 1090 -4.87 2.40 35.72
N ARG A 1091 -4.83 1.72 36.87
CA ARG A 1091 -3.66 0.93 37.26
C ARG A 1091 -3.51 -0.33 36.39
N PRO A 1092 -2.27 -0.81 36.17
CA PRO A 1092 -2.05 -2.07 35.49
C PRO A 1092 -2.68 -3.23 36.28
N GLY A 1093 -3.29 -4.18 35.55
CA GLY A 1093 -3.93 -5.37 36.14
C GLY A 1093 -2.96 -6.33 36.82
N LEU A 1094 -3.52 -7.32 37.55
CA LEU A 1094 -2.75 -8.31 38.30
C LEU A 1094 -1.78 -9.11 37.41
N PHE A 1095 -2.18 -9.43 36.19
CA PHE A 1095 -1.35 -10.16 35.23
C PHE A 1095 -0.03 -9.44 34.97
N TRP A 1096 -0.06 -8.16 34.60
CA TRP A 1096 1.13 -7.35 34.33
C TRP A 1096 2.03 -7.27 35.56
N HIS A 1097 1.45 -7.10 36.75
CA HIS A 1097 2.18 -7.01 38.00
C HIS A 1097 2.94 -8.31 38.33
N LEU A 1098 2.29 -9.47 38.16
CA LEU A 1098 2.92 -10.78 38.37
C LEU A 1098 4.02 -11.06 37.33
N CYS A 1099 3.79 -10.68 36.08
CA CYS A 1099 4.78 -10.82 35.01
C CYS A 1099 6.05 -10.00 35.32
N TRP A 1100 5.90 -8.70 35.60
CA TRP A 1100 7.05 -7.84 35.87
C TRP A 1100 7.80 -8.18 37.15
N MET A 1101 7.09 -8.50 38.23
CA MET A 1101 7.74 -8.76 39.53
C MET A 1101 8.40 -10.13 39.64
N GLY A 1102 7.97 -11.13 38.86
CA GLY A 1102 8.38 -12.52 39.08
C GLY A 1102 8.56 -13.33 37.80
N VAL A 1103 7.48 -13.49 37.01
CA VAL A 1103 7.47 -14.48 35.91
C VAL A 1103 8.50 -14.13 34.82
N SER A 1104 8.46 -12.90 34.29
CA SER A 1104 9.33 -12.51 33.18
C SER A 1104 10.81 -12.45 33.58
N PRO A 1105 11.21 -11.85 34.72
CA PRO A 1105 12.61 -11.88 35.16
C PRO A 1105 13.14 -13.30 35.41
N LEU A 1106 12.31 -14.20 35.97
CA LEU A 1106 12.71 -15.58 36.21
C LEU A 1106 12.88 -16.35 34.89
N MET A 1107 11.93 -16.24 33.95
CA MET A 1107 12.06 -16.92 32.67
C MET A 1107 13.26 -16.40 31.87
N LEU A 1108 13.47 -15.07 31.82
CA LEU A 1108 14.66 -14.46 31.22
C LEU A 1108 15.96 -15.02 31.80
N LEU A 1109 16.04 -15.15 33.13
CA LEU A 1109 17.20 -15.72 33.80
C LEU A 1109 17.41 -17.20 33.43
N VAL A 1110 16.33 -17.98 33.38
CA VAL A 1110 16.38 -19.40 32.98
C VAL A 1110 16.85 -19.53 31.53
N VAL A 1111 16.30 -18.75 30.61
CA VAL A 1111 16.69 -18.76 29.18
C VAL A 1111 18.15 -18.32 29.03
N LEU A 1112 18.58 -17.27 29.73
CA LEU A 1112 19.96 -16.80 29.71
C LEU A 1112 20.95 -17.87 30.21
N VAL A 1113 20.66 -18.50 31.35
CA VAL A 1113 21.50 -19.56 31.91
C VAL A 1113 21.52 -20.78 30.99
N ALA A 1114 20.36 -21.20 30.47
CA ALA A 1114 20.25 -22.31 29.53
C ALA A 1114 21.07 -22.04 28.26
N TYR A 1115 21.01 -20.82 27.72
CA TYR A 1115 21.78 -20.42 26.55
C TYR A 1115 23.29 -20.52 26.80
N VAL A 1116 23.77 -19.95 27.91
CA VAL A 1116 25.20 -20.03 28.27
C VAL A 1116 25.65 -21.47 28.45
N VAL A 1117 24.84 -22.32 29.10
CA VAL A 1117 25.17 -23.75 29.28
C VAL A 1117 25.27 -24.48 27.95
N VAL A 1118 24.31 -24.28 27.04
CA VAL A 1118 24.31 -24.92 25.71
C VAL A 1118 25.53 -24.48 24.89
N GLN A 1119 25.85 -23.18 24.89
CA GLN A 1119 27.00 -22.64 24.15
C GLN A 1119 28.36 -23.14 24.69
N VAL A 1120 28.47 -23.42 25.99
CA VAL A 1120 29.70 -23.97 26.57
C VAL A 1120 29.89 -25.46 26.23
N GLN A 1121 28.80 -26.20 26.00
CA GLN A 1121 28.83 -27.64 25.75
C GLN A 1121 29.09 -28.00 24.28
N VAL A 1122 28.69 -27.15 23.34
CA VAL A 1122 28.75 -27.43 21.89
C VAL A 1122 29.88 -26.62 21.25
N GLN A 1123 30.81 -27.28 20.55
CA GLN A 1123 31.78 -26.56 19.73
C GLN A 1123 31.07 -25.90 18.54
N PRO A 1124 31.30 -24.60 18.28
CA PRO A 1124 30.59 -23.90 17.23
C PRO A 1124 31.12 -24.30 15.85
N GLN A 1125 30.20 -24.63 14.96
CA GLN A 1125 30.45 -25.11 13.61
C GLN A 1125 29.70 -24.25 12.59
N TYR A 1126 30.15 -24.28 11.34
CA TYR A 1126 29.51 -23.56 10.23
C TYR A 1126 29.49 -24.40 8.95
N PRO A 1127 28.42 -24.30 8.14
CA PRO A 1127 28.34 -24.97 6.85
C PRO A 1127 29.21 -24.25 5.80
N THR A 1128 29.95 -25.01 4.98
CA THR A 1128 30.78 -24.48 3.89
C THR A 1128 30.37 -25.02 2.54
N TRP A 1129 30.48 -24.16 1.51
CA TRP A 1129 30.22 -24.52 0.13
C TRP A 1129 31.52 -24.91 -0.58
N ASN A 1130 31.81 -26.21 -0.58
CA ASN A 1130 33.04 -26.79 -1.15
C ASN A 1130 32.71 -27.78 -2.27
N PRO A 1131 32.94 -27.44 -3.56
CA PRO A 1131 32.69 -28.34 -4.68
C PRO A 1131 33.55 -29.61 -4.68
N SER A 1132 34.69 -29.57 -3.98
CA SER A 1132 35.63 -30.69 -3.88
C SER A 1132 35.24 -31.69 -2.78
N TYR A 1133 34.15 -31.44 -2.05
CA TYR A 1133 33.68 -32.32 -0.99
C TYR A 1133 33.11 -33.63 -1.54
N THR A 1134 33.39 -34.75 -0.88
CA THR A 1134 33.02 -36.09 -1.36
C THR A 1134 31.51 -36.34 -1.39
N LEU A 1135 30.74 -35.65 -0.54
CA LEU A 1135 29.27 -35.76 -0.46
C LEU A 1135 28.56 -34.54 -1.08
N PHE A 1136 29.23 -33.76 -1.93
CA PHE A 1136 28.58 -32.65 -2.66
C PHE A 1136 27.33 -33.16 -3.42
N PRO A 1137 26.16 -32.49 -3.31
CA PRO A 1137 25.90 -31.10 -2.92
C PRO A 1137 25.61 -30.83 -1.43
N GLU A 1138 25.80 -31.80 -0.53
CA GLU A 1138 25.64 -31.55 0.91
C GLU A 1138 26.73 -30.57 1.41
N ALA A 1139 26.34 -29.66 2.33
CA ALA A 1139 27.26 -28.67 2.87
C ALA A 1139 28.28 -29.32 3.83
N GLU A 1140 29.57 -29.03 3.65
CA GLU A 1140 30.63 -29.52 4.52
C GLU A 1140 30.64 -28.71 5.81
N VAL A 1141 30.36 -29.34 6.95
CA VAL A 1141 30.34 -28.67 8.26
C VAL A 1141 31.76 -28.61 8.84
N LYS A 1142 32.27 -27.41 9.08
CA LYS A 1142 33.62 -27.17 9.62
C LYS A 1142 33.55 -26.46 10.98
N PRO A 1143 34.47 -26.74 11.93
CA PRO A 1143 34.59 -25.97 13.16
C PRO A 1143 35.16 -24.58 12.87
N TYR A 1144 34.73 -23.56 13.64
CA TYR A 1144 35.32 -22.23 13.52
C TYR A 1144 36.80 -22.22 13.96
N PRO A 1145 37.69 -21.48 13.27
CA PRO A 1145 39.05 -21.23 13.75
C PRO A 1145 39.07 -20.48 15.09
N ASP A 1146 40.07 -20.73 15.94
CA ASP A 1146 40.17 -20.13 17.28
C ASP A 1146 40.08 -18.60 17.30
N TRP A 1147 40.69 -17.94 16.31
CA TRP A 1147 40.65 -16.48 16.18
C TRP A 1147 39.25 -15.95 15.79
N VAL A 1148 38.47 -16.72 15.02
CA VAL A 1148 37.06 -16.39 14.70
C VAL A 1148 36.20 -16.62 15.93
N PHE A 1149 36.44 -17.69 16.68
CA PHE A 1149 35.75 -17.94 17.93
C PHE A 1149 35.96 -16.80 18.94
N ALA A 1150 37.20 -16.27 19.04
CA ALA A 1150 37.48 -15.08 19.85
C ALA A 1150 36.66 -13.86 19.41
N ILE A 1151 36.44 -13.67 18.10
CA ILE A 1151 35.55 -12.63 17.57
C ILE A 1151 34.08 -12.89 17.94
N CYS A 1152 33.61 -14.13 17.90
CA CYS A 1152 32.24 -14.48 18.31
C CYS A 1152 31.98 -14.12 19.79
N VAL A 1153 32.95 -14.44 20.65
CA VAL A 1153 32.91 -14.06 22.07
C VAL A 1153 32.93 -12.55 22.23
N MET A 1154 33.79 -11.85 21.47
CA MET A 1154 33.86 -10.39 21.48
C MET A 1154 32.54 -9.73 21.03
N LEU A 1155 31.92 -10.22 19.96
CA LEU A 1155 30.63 -9.71 19.45
C LEU A 1155 29.49 -9.91 20.46
N SER A 1156 29.57 -10.94 21.29
CA SER A 1156 28.58 -11.21 22.34
C SER A 1156 28.83 -10.37 23.61
N ALA A 1157 30.10 -10.15 23.96
CA ALA A 1157 30.48 -9.48 25.21
C ALA A 1157 30.57 -7.95 25.10
N VAL A 1158 31.18 -7.42 24.03
CA VAL A 1158 31.42 -5.97 23.86
C VAL A 1158 30.14 -5.13 23.96
N PRO A 1159 28.99 -5.53 23.37
CA PRO A 1159 27.78 -4.73 23.49
C PRO A 1159 27.26 -4.62 24.93
N VAL A 1160 27.50 -5.61 25.80
CA VAL A 1160 26.95 -5.65 27.17
C VAL A 1160 27.93 -5.18 28.23
N VAL A 1161 29.24 -5.15 27.94
CA VAL A 1161 30.30 -4.62 28.82
C VAL A 1161 30.06 -3.17 29.31
N PRO A 1162 29.43 -2.26 28.54
CA PRO A 1162 29.06 -0.93 29.05
C PRO A 1162 28.19 -0.95 30.32
N ILE A 1163 27.36 -1.99 30.52
CA ILE A 1163 26.47 -2.09 31.69
C ILE A 1163 27.29 -2.05 33.00
N PRO A 1164 28.23 -2.98 33.26
CA PRO A 1164 29.06 -2.92 34.46
C PRO A 1164 30.09 -1.78 34.44
N LEU A 1165 30.64 -1.39 33.28
CA LEU A 1165 31.67 -0.35 33.21
C LEU A 1165 31.15 1.03 33.62
N VAL A 1166 29.95 1.42 33.15
CA VAL A 1166 29.34 2.71 33.52
C VAL A 1166 29.00 2.73 35.01
N ALA A 1167 28.48 1.63 35.54
CA ALA A 1167 28.21 1.49 36.98
C ALA A 1167 29.51 1.64 37.81
N LEU A 1168 30.60 0.98 37.39
CA LEU A 1168 31.89 1.04 38.06
C LEU A 1168 32.53 2.43 37.94
N TYR A 1169 32.41 3.10 36.80
CA TYR A 1169 32.89 4.47 36.60
C TYR A 1169 32.23 5.45 37.59
N HIS A 1170 30.91 5.42 37.71
CA HIS A 1170 30.19 6.26 38.67
C HIS A 1170 30.49 5.89 40.12
N LEU A 1171 30.68 4.60 40.43
CA LEU A 1171 31.06 4.15 41.75
C LEU A 1171 32.45 4.64 42.15
N ILE A 1172 33.44 4.53 41.26
CA ILE A 1172 34.80 5.03 41.48
C ILE A 1172 34.78 6.55 41.64
N ARG A 1173 34.07 7.27 40.75
CA ARG A 1173 33.95 8.73 40.84
C ARG A 1173 33.34 9.18 42.17
N ARG A 1174 32.35 8.44 42.68
CA ARG A 1174 31.77 8.67 44.01
C ARG A 1174 32.76 8.43 45.15
N LEU A 1175 33.62 7.42 45.03
CA LEU A 1175 34.64 7.10 46.02
C LEU A 1175 35.84 8.06 45.99
N THR A 1176 36.21 8.61 44.83
CA THR A 1176 37.38 9.50 44.67
C THR A 1176 37.08 10.98 44.91
N HIS A 1177 35.84 11.44 44.71
CA HIS A 1177 35.43 12.83 44.94
C HIS A 1177 34.19 12.94 45.83
N PRO A 1178 34.29 12.63 47.14
CA PRO A 1178 33.16 12.73 48.06
C PRO A 1178 32.70 14.18 48.33
N GLU A 1179 33.58 15.18 48.21
CA GLU A 1179 33.28 16.58 48.58
C GLU A 1179 32.54 17.41 47.51
N GLN A 1180 32.47 16.96 46.25
CA GLN A 1180 31.68 17.69 45.22
C GLN A 1180 30.17 17.43 45.33
N HIS A 1181 29.76 16.40 46.08
CA HIS A 1181 28.36 15.98 46.13
C HIS A 1181 27.46 16.89 46.99
N THR A 1182 28.00 17.75 47.88
CA THR A 1182 27.18 18.77 48.58
C THR A 1182 26.84 19.98 47.71
N ARG A 1183 27.42 20.10 46.50
CA ARG A 1183 27.03 21.12 45.51
C ARG A 1183 26.34 20.55 44.27
N ASP A 1184 26.59 19.28 43.94
CA ASP A 1184 26.01 18.59 42.78
C ASP A 1184 24.98 17.51 43.19
N GLU A 1185 24.23 17.71 44.28
CA GLU A 1185 22.90 17.09 44.36
C GLU A 1185 22.02 17.82 43.33
N PRO A 1186 21.43 17.13 42.34
CA PRO A 1186 20.34 17.73 41.60
C PRO A 1186 19.27 18.04 42.63
N HIS A 1187 19.01 19.32 42.88
CA HIS A 1187 17.82 19.75 43.59
C HIS A 1187 16.65 18.95 43.02
N VAL A 1188 16.14 17.99 43.78
CA VAL A 1188 14.79 17.49 43.61
C VAL A 1188 13.93 18.71 43.89
N SER A 1189 13.66 19.49 42.85
CA SER A 1189 12.59 20.47 42.88
C SER A 1189 11.32 19.68 43.12
N ASN A 1190 10.91 19.66 44.38
CA ASN A 1190 9.54 19.35 44.73
C ASN A 1190 8.65 20.25 43.86
N PRO A 1191 7.78 19.71 42.98
CA PRO A 1191 7.00 20.53 42.05
C PRO A 1191 5.96 21.44 42.73
N TYR A 1192 6.01 21.57 44.06
CA TYR A 1192 5.10 22.37 44.87
C TYR A 1192 5.77 23.36 45.84
N ASP A 1193 7.10 23.56 45.80
CA ASP A 1193 7.74 24.49 46.74
C ASP A 1193 7.81 25.94 46.20
N ASN A 1194 6.81 26.73 46.57
CA ASN A 1194 6.71 28.16 46.28
C ASN A 1194 7.70 28.98 47.13
N LYS A 1195 8.96 29.13 46.68
CA LYS A 1195 9.85 30.17 47.23
C LYS A 1195 10.73 30.81 46.16
N ALA A 1196 10.19 31.85 45.51
CA ALA A 1196 10.99 32.89 44.88
C ALA A 1196 10.28 34.24 45.02
N PHE A 1197 10.39 34.87 46.19
CA PHE A 1197 10.19 36.31 46.38
C PHE A 1197 10.98 36.80 47.61
N SER A 1198 12.23 37.18 47.37
CA SER A 1198 13.11 38.05 48.19
C SER A 1198 14.49 37.94 47.53
N SER A 1199 15.23 38.97 47.15
CA SER A 1199 15.27 40.36 47.59
C SER A 1199 16.19 41.13 46.65
N GLU A 1200 15.74 42.33 46.27
CA GLU A 1200 16.48 43.58 46.06
C GLU A 1200 17.76 43.69 45.18
N PRO A 1201 17.95 44.88 44.56
CA PRO A 1201 18.98 45.15 43.58
C PRO A 1201 20.27 45.65 44.23
N GLN A 1202 21.44 45.38 43.62
CA GLN A 1202 22.62 46.25 43.79
C GLN A 1202 23.73 45.96 42.76
N LEU A 1203 24.13 47.07 42.11
CA LEU A 1203 25.26 47.37 41.21
C LEU A 1203 25.41 46.62 39.88
#